data_AF-A0AAW9THD5-F1
#
_entry.id   AF-A0AAW9THD5-F1
#
_cell.length_a   1.000
_cell.length_b   1.000
_cell.length_c   1.000
_cell.angle_alpha   90.00
_cell.angle_beta   90.00
_cell.angle_gamma   90.00
#
_symmetry.space_group_name_H-M   'P 1'
#
loop_
_entity.id
_entity.type
_entity.pdbx_description
1 polymer ?
#
loop_
_entity_poly.entity_id
_entity_poly.type
_entity_poly.pdbx_seq_one_letter_code
_entity_poly.pdbx_strand_id
1 'polypeptide(L)'
;MIRELINFMNDLMSDIPDIMEWKSQPDKGLHVFIDIDSKGVWINKDLKKGIDYDYFDGKNKNIRLWDDCIRYQEATTYITMNKVKRFDGEKKIHSCSPFAIAYNFNFSDKDKQSHGIKTFKKKDKTNNDKIKENNQLIRNKRFEVVSDRLNDYYDNCIRVYNLNMLEANNSQTYKYKAEIEGFFASFKDIISCLKRLKAYKQLTEKDYLHLYLRSVPIEEIEKKHKEYIEQQIFNGEFLPDKKHGVVEFLTAYNKKKPFLKHQTCYLKNGISQRFSINDAIALFYLDKLLKRKSKCLPNPLPIVVDQREINTAIVKIFNDKKEPLSYRQLLESLFTSTNKKYLSDYYLLNYSNTRSGMVLNDFDFVPMFRYELGQPVTVSNVTDAGFFENKVFNKDSDINIRTIFDFERIVIKIIFNNTLVKIKDDDYACSYFGDLPKPEYIQGGSLMVNLILKYRQAVYAYIYKSDLKAITQNMFEDMMFNSILTNIKSEIIKNRCEWNNNIKRKINLWFSLQGMFNHLDNKNMEKNVTELRDRIRDVANGKATLNSSEELAFAAGQLVSFIIDRSEAKNKTYAMLEPYLQKSTSPQLQDEIAQSIAIYKHDIRVNDQRKGKFERLASETLAYGNNVKMKTLLKFFLAGCFSPCVIYETNNNTTNK
;
A
#
# COMPACT_ATOMS: atom_id res chain seq x y z
N MET A 1 10.51 3.29 -20.39
CA MET A 1 9.45 2.63 -19.57
C MET A 1 9.27 1.15 -19.88
N ILE A 2 8.40 0.71 -20.82
CA ILE A 2 8.18 -0.74 -21.04
C ILE A 2 9.48 -1.45 -21.46
N ARG A 3 10.32 -0.80 -22.29
CA ARG A 3 11.65 -1.31 -22.62
C ARG A 3 12.51 -1.55 -21.37
N GLU A 4 12.43 -0.69 -20.37
CA GLU A 4 13.16 -0.88 -19.10
C GLU A 4 12.60 -2.01 -18.26
N LEU A 5 11.29 -2.27 -18.31
CA LEU A 5 10.71 -3.46 -17.67
C LEU A 5 11.21 -4.76 -18.30
N ILE A 6 11.34 -4.78 -19.64
CA ILE A 6 11.90 -5.92 -20.39
C ILE A 6 13.37 -6.11 -20.04
N ASN A 7 14.16 -5.03 -20.11
CA ASN A 7 15.58 -5.04 -19.77
C ASN A 7 15.79 -5.55 -18.33
N PHE A 8 15.07 -4.97 -17.36
CA PHE A 8 15.09 -5.40 -15.96
C PHE A 8 14.83 -6.89 -15.81
N MET A 9 13.79 -7.42 -16.47
CA MET A 9 13.47 -8.84 -16.36
C MET A 9 14.55 -9.72 -17.00
N ASN A 10 15.07 -9.34 -18.17
CA ASN A 10 16.13 -10.10 -18.85
C ASN A 10 17.41 -10.14 -18.00
N ASP A 11 17.83 -8.99 -17.48
CA ASP A 11 19.02 -8.87 -16.63
C ASP A 11 18.81 -9.69 -15.34
N LEU A 12 17.62 -9.62 -14.73
CA LEU A 12 17.29 -10.37 -13.53
C LEU A 12 17.30 -11.90 -13.77
N MET A 13 16.78 -12.39 -14.90
CA MET A 13 16.83 -13.82 -15.24
C MET A 13 18.26 -14.29 -15.52
N SER A 14 19.12 -13.42 -16.05
CA SER A 14 20.54 -13.71 -16.26
C SER A 14 21.30 -13.78 -14.93
N ASP A 15 21.09 -12.79 -14.05
CA ASP A 15 21.81 -12.64 -12.79
C ASP A 15 21.30 -13.57 -11.67
N ILE A 16 20.02 -13.97 -11.74
CA ILE A 16 19.34 -14.85 -10.79
C ILE A 16 18.49 -15.88 -11.57
N PRO A 17 19.13 -16.95 -12.11
CA PRO A 17 18.44 -17.93 -12.97
C PRO A 17 17.24 -18.63 -12.30
N ASP A 18 17.26 -18.76 -10.98
CA ASP A 18 16.24 -19.41 -10.15
C ASP A 18 15.17 -18.44 -9.59
N ILE A 19 15.15 -17.16 -10.00
CA ILE A 19 14.19 -16.15 -9.48
C ILE A 19 12.72 -16.56 -9.64
N MET A 20 12.42 -17.36 -10.66
CA MET A 20 11.07 -17.88 -10.90
C MET A 20 10.65 -18.91 -9.83
N GLU A 21 11.59 -19.54 -9.14
CA GLU A 21 11.32 -20.50 -8.06
C GLU A 21 11.17 -19.79 -6.70
N TRP A 22 11.76 -18.61 -6.54
CA TRP A 22 11.80 -17.89 -5.26
C TRP A 22 10.42 -17.55 -4.69
N LYS A 23 10.12 -18.01 -3.47
CA LYS A 23 8.83 -17.76 -2.81
C LYS A 23 7.61 -18.26 -3.62
N SER A 24 7.82 -19.12 -4.62
CA SER A 24 6.74 -19.81 -5.32
C SER A 24 6.00 -20.74 -4.36
N GLN A 25 4.72 -20.99 -4.64
CA GLN A 25 3.86 -21.86 -3.84
C GLN A 25 2.90 -22.58 -4.78
N PRO A 26 2.57 -23.85 -4.50
CA PRO A 26 1.52 -24.53 -5.24
C PRO A 26 0.17 -23.87 -4.95
N ASP A 27 -0.79 -24.10 -5.85
CA ASP A 27 -2.17 -23.70 -5.59
C ASP A 27 -2.70 -24.37 -4.32
N LYS A 28 -3.59 -23.68 -3.60
CA LYS A 28 -4.28 -24.31 -2.46
C LYS A 28 -5.16 -25.44 -3.00
N GLY A 29 -4.98 -26.66 -2.51
CA GLY A 29 -5.76 -27.81 -2.93
C GLY A 29 -4.99 -29.12 -2.96
N LEU A 30 -5.49 -30.04 -3.78
CA LEU A 30 -4.99 -31.41 -3.91
C LEU A 30 -4.18 -31.53 -5.21
N HIS A 31 -2.94 -32.01 -5.09
CA HIS A 31 -2.03 -32.28 -6.20
C HIS A 31 -1.80 -33.79 -6.28
N VAL A 32 -1.97 -34.38 -7.46
CA VAL A 32 -1.92 -35.83 -7.66
C VAL A 32 -1.06 -36.13 -8.89
N PHE A 33 -0.15 -37.09 -8.75
CA PHE A 33 0.76 -37.58 -9.76
C PHE A 33 0.32 -38.97 -10.21
N ILE A 34 0.06 -39.11 -11.50
CA ILE A 34 -0.48 -40.31 -12.12
C ILE A 34 0.59 -40.95 -12.98
N ASP A 35 0.84 -42.23 -12.74
CA ASP A 35 1.78 -43.04 -13.50
C ASP A 35 1.01 -43.95 -14.45
N ILE A 36 1.17 -43.70 -15.75
CA ILE A 36 0.71 -44.54 -16.85
C ILE A 36 1.92 -45.28 -17.45
N ASP A 37 1.84 -46.59 -17.63
CA ASP A 37 2.92 -47.35 -18.29
C ASP A 37 2.93 -47.12 -19.82
N SER A 38 3.94 -47.68 -20.49
CA SER A 38 4.09 -47.56 -21.96
C SER A 38 2.99 -48.28 -22.76
N LYS A 39 2.07 -49.00 -22.10
CA LYS A 39 0.89 -49.62 -22.71
C LYS A 39 -0.39 -48.81 -22.47
N GLY A 40 -0.27 -47.63 -21.85
CA GLY A 40 -1.41 -46.78 -21.54
C GLY A 40 -2.20 -47.21 -20.29
N VAL A 41 -1.62 -48.05 -19.43
CA VAL A 41 -2.29 -48.56 -18.23
C VAL A 41 -1.88 -47.74 -17.01
N TRP A 42 -2.86 -47.28 -16.23
CA TRP A 42 -2.61 -46.64 -14.93
C TRP A 42 -2.10 -47.64 -13.89
N ILE A 43 -0.89 -47.42 -13.37
CA ILE A 43 -0.18 -48.38 -12.51
C ILE A 43 -0.17 -48.01 -11.01
N ASN A 44 -0.12 -46.73 -10.63
CA ASN A 44 -0.10 -46.31 -9.22
C ASN A 44 -1.52 -46.15 -8.62
N LYS A 45 -2.34 -47.21 -8.69
CA LYS A 45 -3.76 -47.18 -8.29
C LYS A 45 -3.98 -46.99 -6.78
N ASP A 46 -3.04 -47.44 -5.96
CA ASP A 46 -3.00 -47.22 -4.51
C ASP A 46 -2.18 -45.96 -4.20
N LEU A 47 -2.82 -44.80 -4.36
CA LEU A 47 -2.18 -43.50 -4.22
C LEU A 47 -1.68 -43.29 -2.78
N LYS A 48 -0.38 -43.02 -2.62
CA LYS A 48 0.26 -42.79 -1.31
C LYS A 48 0.55 -41.31 -1.09
N LYS A 49 0.17 -40.80 0.09
CA LYS A 49 0.45 -39.41 0.46
C LYS A 49 1.96 -39.16 0.52
N GLY A 50 2.42 -38.06 -0.05
CA GLY A 50 3.83 -37.67 -0.09
C GLY A 50 4.66 -38.47 -1.09
N ILE A 51 4.02 -39.32 -1.90
CA ILE A 51 4.63 -40.01 -3.05
C ILE A 51 3.80 -39.70 -4.29
N ASP A 52 2.51 -40.05 -4.29
CA ASP A 52 1.61 -39.88 -5.43
C ASP A 52 0.67 -38.69 -5.28
N TYR A 53 0.47 -38.18 -4.07
CA TYR A 53 -0.33 -36.97 -3.87
C TYR A 53 0.05 -36.21 -2.61
N ASP A 54 -0.22 -34.91 -2.59
CA ASP A 54 -0.22 -34.11 -1.37
C ASP A 54 -1.30 -33.02 -1.39
N TYR A 55 -1.61 -32.46 -0.22
CA TYR A 55 -2.61 -31.42 -0.06
C TYR A 55 -1.99 -30.18 0.58
N PHE A 56 -2.07 -29.05 -0.12
CA PHE A 56 -1.68 -27.75 0.40
C PHE A 56 -2.89 -26.97 0.89
N ASP A 57 -2.91 -26.63 2.18
CA ASP A 57 -3.99 -25.88 2.83
C ASP A 57 -3.87 -24.35 2.68
N GLY A 58 -2.82 -23.88 1.99
CA GLY A 58 -2.50 -22.46 1.85
C GLY A 58 -1.63 -21.87 2.97
N LYS A 59 -1.21 -22.69 3.94
CA LYS A 59 -0.41 -22.28 5.11
C LYS A 59 0.79 -23.19 5.37
N ASN A 60 0.58 -24.51 5.45
CA ASN A 60 1.64 -25.48 5.75
C ASN A 60 2.56 -25.66 4.55
N LYS A 61 3.79 -25.14 4.65
CA LYS A 61 4.81 -25.26 3.61
C LYS A 61 5.60 -26.56 3.68
N ASN A 62 5.41 -27.37 4.73
CA ASN A 62 6.13 -28.61 4.96
C ASN A 62 5.31 -29.80 4.43
N ILE A 63 5.01 -29.80 3.13
CA ILE A 63 4.44 -30.96 2.43
C ILE A 63 5.56 -31.66 1.66
N ARG A 64 5.46 -32.99 1.48
CA ARG A 64 6.61 -33.79 0.99
C ARG A 64 6.88 -33.57 -0.49
N LEU A 65 5.83 -33.29 -1.28
CA LEU A 65 5.92 -33.05 -2.72
C LEU A 65 5.93 -31.56 -3.07
N TRP A 66 6.42 -30.69 -2.17
CA TRP A 66 6.32 -29.23 -2.32
C TRP A 66 6.91 -28.72 -3.64
N ASP A 67 8.16 -29.11 -3.93
CA ASP A 67 8.88 -28.68 -5.13
C ASP A 67 8.26 -29.29 -6.39
N ASP A 68 7.90 -30.59 -6.36
CA ASP A 68 7.22 -31.25 -7.48
C ASP A 68 5.88 -30.59 -7.82
N CYS A 69 5.07 -30.24 -6.82
CA CYS A 69 3.79 -29.57 -7.05
C CYS A 69 3.99 -28.23 -7.77
N ILE A 70 5.00 -27.46 -7.37
CA ILE A 70 5.32 -26.17 -7.99
C ILE A 70 5.80 -26.38 -9.43
N ARG A 71 6.77 -27.28 -9.63
CA ARG A 71 7.40 -27.52 -10.93
C ARG A 71 6.40 -28.00 -11.98
N TYR A 72 5.58 -29.00 -11.64
CA TYR A 72 4.54 -29.52 -12.53
C TYR A 72 3.41 -28.51 -12.77
N GLN A 73 3.00 -27.75 -11.75
CA GLN A 73 2.02 -26.69 -11.92
C GLN A 73 2.53 -25.63 -12.91
N GLU A 74 3.76 -25.16 -12.75
CA GLU A 74 4.37 -24.16 -13.61
C GLU A 74 4.52 -24.66 -15.05
N ALA A 75 4.87 -25.94 -15.25
CA ALA A 75 5.01 -26.56 -16.57
C ALA A 75 3.67 -26.89 -17.27
N THR A 76 2.52 -26.69 -16.61
CA THR A 76 1.21 -27.07 -17.16
C THR A 76 0.17 -25.94 -17.09
N THR A 77 0.55 -24.80 -16.52
CA THR A 77 -0.34 -23.67 -16.31
C THR A 77 -0.70 -22.94 -17.60
N TYR A 78 -1.62 -21.99 -17.50
CA TYR A 78 -2.04 -21.14 -18.61
C TYR A 78 -1.30 -19.81 -18.62
N ILE A 79 -1.09 -19.23 -19.81
CA ILE A 79 -0.56 -17.86 -19.94
C ILE A 79 -1.59 -16.88 -19.37
N THR A 80 -2.81 -16.90 -19.93
CA THR A 80 -3.95 -16.12 -19.43
C THR A 80 -5.24 -16.91 -19.52
N MET A 81 -6.25 -16.51 -18.75
CA MET A 81 -7.56 -17.16 -18.76
C MET A 81 -8.25 -17.06 -20.13
N ASN A 82 -7.83 -16.16 -21.02
CA ASN A 82 -8.31 -16.12 -22.40
C ASN A 82 -7.69 -17.22 -23.27
N LYS A 83 -6.45 -17.62 -22.98
CA LYS A 83 -5.76 -18.71 -23.69
C LYS A 83 -6.31 -20.08 -23.33
N VAL A 84 -6.86 -20.23 -22.12
CA VAL A 84 -7.60 -21.43 -21.71
C VAL A 84 -8.71 -21.79 -22.72
N LYS A 85 -9.37 -20.81 -23.36
CA LYS A 85 -10.44 -21.08 -24.36
C LYS A 85 -10.00 -21.95 -25.54
N ARG A 86 -8.70 -21.99 -25.85
CA ARG A 86 -8.17 -22.81 -26.95
C ARG A 86 -8.09 -24.29 -26.60
N PHE A 87 -8.06 -24.60 -25.30
CA PHE A 87 -8.08 -25.94 -24.74
C PHE A 87 -9.48 -26.31 -24.26
N ASP A 88 -10.14 -25.38 -23.57
CA ASP A 88 -11.45 -25.56 -23.00
C ASP A 88 -12.33 -24.32 -23.21
N GLY A 89 -13.28 -24.40 -24.16
CA GLY A 89 -14.11 -23.26 -24.57
C GLY A 89 -14.84 -22.54 -23.42
N GLU A 90 -15.32 -23.30 -22.43
CA GLU A 90 -16.04 -22.80 -21.24
C GLU A 90 -15.14 -22.50 -20.04
N LYS A 91 -13.81 -22.74 -20.15
CA LYS A 91 -12.81 -22.46 -19.12
C LYS A 91 -13.09 -23.13 -17.77
N LYS A 92 -13.57 -24.36 -17.79
CA LYS A 92 -13.81 -25.21 -16.63
C LYS A 92 -12.59 -26.08 -16.30
N ILE A 93 -11.80 -26.45 -17.30
CA ILE A 93 -10.44 -27.02 -17.15
C ILE A 93 -9.44 -25.89 -17.38
N HIS A 94 -8.55 -25.66 -16.41
CA HIS A 94 -7.67 -24.51 -16.35
C HIS A 94 -6.23 -24.84 -16.81
N SER A 95 -5.77 -26.09 -16.70
CA SER A 95 -4.47 -26.48 -17.28
C SER A 95 -4.47 -26.24 -18.80
N CYS A 96 -3.31 -25.93 -19.36
CA CYS A 96 -3.12 -25.75 -20.81
C CYS A 96 -2.08 -26.73 -21.33
N SER A 97 -2.24 -28.02 -21.02
CA SER A 97 -1.23 -29.05 -21.29
C SER A 97 -1.86 -30.44 -21.41
N PRO A 98 -1.44 -31.29 -22.37
CA PRO A 98 -1.87 -32.69 -22.45
C PRO A 98 -1.37 -33.53 -21.27
N PHE A 99 -0.44 -33.00 -20.48
CA PHE A 99 0.18 -33.70 -19.35
C PHE A 99 -0.50 -33.37 -18.00
N ALA A 100 -1.59 -32.59 -18.00
CA ALA A 100 -2.29 -32.28 -16.77
C ALA A 100 -3.76 -31.92 -16.94
N ILE A 101 -4.54 -32.20 -15.90
CA ILE A 101 -5.93 -31.74 -15.74
C ILE A 101 -6.01 -30.98 -14.43
N ALA A 102 -6.16 -29.66 -14.52
CA ALA A 102 -6.27 -28.77 -13.37
C ALA A 102 -7.60 -28.01 -13.38
N TYR A 103 -8.33 -27.98 -12.27
CA TYR A 103 -9.55 -27.18 -12.13
C TYR A 103 -9.85 -26.86 -10.66
N ASN A 104 -10.61 -25.79 -10.42
CA ASN A 104 -11.19 -25.51 -9.11
C ASN A 104 -12.67 -25.88 -9.07
N PHE A 105 -13.31 -25.72 -7.92
CA PHE A 105 -14.69 -26.12 -7.69
C PHE A 105 -15.68 -24.94 -7.72
N ASN A 106 -15.24 -23.79 -8.23
CA ASN A 106 -16.02 -22.55 -8.23
C ASN A 106 -17.07 -22.53 -9.33
N PHE A 107 -18.30 -22.14 -8.97
CA PHE A 107 -19.43 -21.99 -9.88
C PHE A 107 -19.89 -20.53 -9.93
N SER A 108 -20.39 -20.08 -11.08
CA SER A 108 -21.06 -18.78 -11.17
C SER A 108 -22.37 -18.80 -10.36
N ASP A 109 -22.90 -17.64 -9.94
CA ASP A 109 -24.15 -17.60 -9.19
C ASP A 109 -25.32 -18.24 -9.95
N LYS A 110 -25.33 -18.10 -11.28
CA LYS A 110 -26.30 -18.75 -12.16
C LYS A 110 -26.15 -20.27 -12.14
N ASP A 111 -24.92 -20.77 -12.26
CA ASP A 111 -24.66 -22.22 -12.24
C ASP A 111 -24.94 -22.82 -10.85
N LYS A 112 -24.71 -22.07 -9.77
CA LYS A 112 -25.05 -22.52 -8.42
C LYS A 112 -26.55 -22.76 -8.29
N GLN A 113 -27.37 -21.85 -8.80
CA GLN A 113 -28.82 -21.99 -8.81
C GLN A 113 -29.27 -23.19 -9.62
N SER A 114 -28.76 -23.37 -10.85
CA SER A 114 -29.15 -24.49 -11.72
C SER A 114 -28.76 -25.86 -11.15
N HIS A 115 -27.65 -25.93 -10.41
CA HIS A 115 -27.17 -27.17 -9.80
C HIS A 115 -27.66 -27.39 -8.36
N GLY A 116 -28.50 -26.51 -7.82
CA GLY A 116 -28.99 -26.60 -6.43
C GLY A 116 -27.91 -26.36 -5.36
N ILE A 117 -26.79 -25.73 -5.72
CA ILE A 117 -25.70 -25.39 -4.82
C ILE A 117 -26.09 -24.15 -4.00
N LYS A 118 -26.03 -24.27 -2.68
CA LYS A 118 -26.40 -23.19 -1.76
C LYS A 118 -25.23 -22.23 -1.54
N THR A 119 -25.55 -20.94 -1.45
CA THR A 119 -24.61 -19.88 -1.06
C THR A 119 -24.88 -19.46 0.38
N PHE A 120 -23.93 -19.67 1.28
CA PHE A 120 -24.05 -19.30 2.69
C PHE A 120 -23.50 -17.89 2.94
N LYS A 121 -24.28 -17.02 3.59
CA LYS A 121 -23.86 -15.69 4.03
C LYS A 121 -23.37 -15.73 5.48
N LYS A 122 -22.49 -14.80 5.87
CA LYS A 122 -21.96 -14.69 7.26
C LYS A 122 -23.04 -14.59 8.36
N LYS A 123 -24.27 -14.19 8.01
CA LYS A 123 -25.40 -14.07 8.94
C LYS A 123 -26.19 -15.37 9.10
N ASP A 124 -25.97 -16.34 8.23
CA ASP A 124 -26.71 -17.61 8.25
C ASP A 124 -26.09 -18.51 9.32
N LYS A 125 -26.81 -18.74 10.42
CA LYS A 125 -26.46 -19.77 11.42
C LYS A 125 -26.57 -21.15 10.76
N THR A 126 -25.52 -21.57 10.07
CA THR A 126 -25.50 -22.78 9.25
C THR A 126 -24.83 -23.91 10.01
N ASN A 127 -25.47 -25.08 10.09
CA ASN A 127 -24.86 -26.28 10.68
C ASN A 127 -23.74 -26.83 9.76
N ASN A 128 -22.67 -27.35 10.36
CA ASN A 128 -21.51 -27.93 9.68
C ASN A 128 -21.88 -29.07 8.71
N ASP A 129 -22.92 -29.86 9.00
CA ASP A 129 -23.32 -30.99 8.14
C ASP A 129 -23.92 -30.51 6.81
N LYS A 130 -24.74 -29.45 6.84
CA LYS A 130 -25.26 -28.80 5.62
C LYS A 130 -24.14 -28.24 4.74
N ILE A 131 -23.07 -27.72 5.35
CA ILE A 131 -21.89 -27.24 4.63
C ILE A 131 -21.15 -28.42 3.97
N LYS A 132 -20.98 -29.53 4.69
CA LYS A 132 -20.34 -30.74 4.15
C LYS A 132 -21.12 -31.32 2.97
N GLU A 133 -22.44 -31.43 3.09
CA GLU A 133 -23.34 -31.89 2.02
C GLU A 133 -23.24 -30.98 0.78
N ASN A 134 -23.30 -29.65 0.97
CA ASN A 134 -23.17 -28.70 -0.13
C ASN A 134 -21.80 -28.80 -0.82
N ASN A 135 -20.72 -28.95 -0.06
CA ASN A 135 -19.38 -29.15 -0.62
C ASN A 135 -19.26 -30.48 -1.37
N GLN A 136 -19.94 -31.54 -0.92
CA GLN A 136 -19.99 -32.80 -1.64
C GLN A 136 -20.74 -32.68 -2.97
N LEU A 137 -21.87 -31.97 -2.97
CA LEU A 137 -22.62 -31.67 -4.20
C LEU A 137 -21.76 -30.87 -5.19
N ILE A 138 -21.07 -29.83 -4.72
CA ILE A 138 -20.13 -29.01 -5.52
C ILE A 138 -19.09 -29.90 -6.20
N ARG A 139 -18.45 -30.83 -5.46
CA ARG A 139 -17.44 -31.74 -6.02
C ARG A 139 -18.02 -32.68 -7.07
N ASN A 140 -19.19 -33.27 -6.79
CA ASN A 140 -19.87 -34.17 -7.73
C ASN A 140 -20.25 -33.44 -9.03
N LYS A 141 -20.84 -32.24 -8.93
CA LYS A 141 -21.22 -31.44 -10.09
C LYS A 141 -20.02 -30.94 -10.88
N ARG A 142 -18.92 -30.59 -10.19
CA ARG A 142 -17.70 -30.21 -10.91
C ARG A 142 -17.11 -31.39 -11.68
N PHE A 143 -17.14 -32.59 -11.13
CA PHE A 143 -16.71 -33.79 -11.83
C PHE A 143 -17.52 -34.05 -13.10
N GLU A 144 -18.86 -33.96 -13.03
CA GLU A 144 -19.74 -34.07 -14.21
C GLU A 144 -19.30 -33.06 -15.30
N VAL A 145 -19.20 -31.78 -14.93
CA VAL A 145 -18.79 -30.70 -15.85
C VAL A 145 -17.42 -30.93 -16.48
N VAL A 146 -16.44 -31.43 -15.73
CA VAL A 146 -15.10 -31.70 -16.26
C VAL A 146 -15.10 -32.95 -17.14
N SER A 147 -15.83 -34.00 -16.74
CA SER A 147 -15.93 -35.25 -17.51
C SER A 147 -16.56 -35.02 -18.87
N ASP A 148 -17.59 -34.17 -18.97
CA ASP A 148 -18.27 -33.86 -20.23
C ASP A 148 -17.37 -33.11 -21.23
N ARG A 149 -16.30 -32.49 -20.73
CA ARG A 149 -15.40 -31.63 -21.51
C ARG A 149 -14.06 -32.29 -21.82
N LEU A 150 -13.82 -33.47 -21.27
CA LEU A 150 -12.52 -34.10 -21.26
C LEU A 150 -12.02 -34.45 -22.66
N ASN A 151 -12.91 -34.97 -23.52
CA ASN A 151 -12.56 -35.33 -24.90
C ASN A 151 -12.20 -34.08 -25.73
N ASP A 152 -13.05 -33.04 -25.68
CA ASP A 152 -12.75 -31.76 -26.34
C ASP A 152 -11.42 -31.19 -25.85
N TYR A 153 -11.18 -31.24 -24.54
CA TYR A 153 -9.92 -30.77 -23.95
C TYR A 153 -8.71 -31.55 -24.46
N TYR A 154 -8.79 -32.87 -24.51
CA TYR A 154 -7.76 -33.75 -25.04
C TYR A 154 -7.45 -33.41 -26.51
N ASP A 155 -8.47 -33.40 -27.38
CA ASP A 155 -8.31 -33.10 -28.81
C ASP A 155 -7.70 -31.72 -29.03
N ASN A 156 -8.15 -30.73 -28.25
CA ASN A 156 -7.62 -29.38 -28.30
C ASN A 156 -6.16 -29.32 -27.83
N CYS A 157 -5.77 -30.07 -26.80
CA CYS A 157 -4.37 -30.17 -26.36
C CYS A 157 -3.48 -30.70 -27.48
N ILE A 158 -3.87 -31.82 -28.11
CA ILE A 158 -3.13 -32.42 -29.22
C ILE A 158 -2.96 -31.42 -30.36
N ARG A 159 -4.02 -30.71 -30.74
CA ARG A 159 -3.99 -29.70 -31.80
C ARG A 159 -3.11 -28.50 -31.45
N VAL A 160 -3.21 -27.96 -30.24
CA VAL A 160 -2.45 -26.76 -29.83
C VAL A 160 -0.96 -27.07 -29.71
N TYR A 161 -0.60 -28.25 -29.20
CA TYR A 161 0.80 -28.68 -29.09
C TYR A 161 1.34 -29.34 -30.37
N ASN A 162 0.49 -29.49 -31.40
CA ASN A 162 0.82 -30.14 -32.68
C ASN A 162 1.46 -31.53 -32.48
N LEU A 163 0.89 -32.35 -31.59
CA LEU A 163 1.41 -33.69 -31.30
C LEU A 163 0.98 -34.67 -32.38
N ASN A 164 1.93 -35.41 -32.96
CA ASN A 164 1.64 -36.46 -33.93
C ASN A 164 1.09 -37.71 -33.24
N MET A 165 -0.24 -37.84 -33.20
CA MET A 165 -0.92 -39.01 -32.60
C MET A 165 -1.27 -40.10 -33.63
N LEU A 166 -1.05 -39.84 -34.93
CA LEU A 166 -1.44 -40.72 -36.02
C LEU A 166 -0.34 -41.75 -36.34
N GLU A 167 -0.75 -43.00 -36.50
CA GLU A 167 0.09 -44.08 -37.02
C GLU A 167 0.00 -44.07 -38.56
N ALA A 168 0.70 -43.12 -39.19
CA ALA A 168 0.84 -43.10 -40.65
C ALA A 168 2.15 -43.79 -41.04
N ASN A 169 2.14 -44.51 -42.17
CA ASN A 169 3.20 -45.45 -42.57
C ASN A 169 4.63 -44.88 -42.71
N ASN A 170 4.85 -43.56 -42.57
CA ASN A 170 6.16 -42.91 -42.71
C ASN A 170 6.47 -41.81 -41.66
N SER A 171 5.67 -41.62 -40.59
CA SER A 171 5.97 -40.64 -39.53
C SER A 171 6.02 -41.27 -38.15
N GLN A 172 7.06 -40.93 -37.38
CA GLN A 172 7.17 -41.41 -36.00
C GLN A 172 6.07 -40.75 -35.14
N THR A 173 5.26 -41.58 -34.49
CA THR A 173 4.27 -41.14 -33.50
C THR A 173 4.97 -40.44 -32.33
N TYR A 174 4.24 -39.56 -31.66
CA TYR A 174 4.77 -38.89 -30.48
C TYR A 174 5.13 -39.94 -29.41
N LYS A 175 6.35 -39.81 -28.87
CA LYS A 175 6.96 -40.82 -27.98
C LYS A 175 6.07 -41.24 -26.80
N TYR A 176 5.29 -40.30 -26.25
CA TYR A 176 4.45 -40.52 -25.08
C TYR A 176 2.96 -40.65 -25.41
N LYS A 177 2.63 -41.10 -26.63
CA LYS A 177 1.24 -41.26 -27.10
C LYS A 177 0.43 -42.12 -26.14
N ALA A 178 0.92 -43.32 -25.82
CA ALA A 178 0.21 -44.30 -25.00
C ALA A 178 -0.05 -43.77 -23.58
N GLU A 179 0.93 -43.08 -22.99
CA GLU A 179 0.82 -42.49 -21.66
C GLU A 179 -0.24 -41.38 -21.62
N ILE A 180 -0.29 -40.52 -22.64
CA ILE A 180 -1.31 -39.46 -22.73
C ILE A 180 -2.69 -40.09 -22.92
N GLU A 181 -2.87 -41.00 -23.89
CA GLU A 181 -4.16 -41.66 -24.15
C GLU A 181 -4.66 -42.40 -22.90
N GLY A 182 -3.77 -43.15 -22.24
CA GLY A 182 -4.06 -43.85 -21.00
C GLY A 182 -4.43 -42.93 -19.83
N PHE A 183 -3.79 -41.75 -19.73
CA PHE A 183 -4.10 -40.75 -18.71
C PHE A 183 -5.54 -40.23 -18.82
N PHE A 184 -5.96 -39.85 -20.03
CA PHE A 184 -7.31 -39.36 -20.29
C PHE A 184 -8.35 -40.48 -20.18
N ALA A 185 -8.05 -41.68 -20.71
CA ALA A 185 -8.94 -42.84 -20.59
C ALA A 185 -9.18 -43.24 -19.13
N SER A 186 -8.16 -43.11 -18.28
CA SER A 186 -8.23 -43.48 -16.85
C SER A 186 -8.89 -42.42 -15.97
N PHE A 187 -9.30 -41.26 -16.50
CA PHE A 187 -9.78 -40.11 -15.69
C PHE A 187 -10.91 -40.47 -14.72
N LYS A 188 -11.92 -41.23 -15.18
CA LYS A 188 -13.07 -41.62 -14.33
C LYS A 188 -12.65 -42.53 -13.18
N ASP A 189 -11.72 -43.45 -13.44
CA ASP A 189 -11.19 -44.36 -12.43
C ASP A 189 -10.31 -43.62 -11.41
N ILE A 190 -9.48 -42.69 -11.89
CA ILE A 190 -8.66 -41.81 -11.06
C ILE A 190 -9.56 -41.02 -10.11
N ILE A 191 -10.58 -40.33 -10.61
CA ILE A 191 -11.51 -39.56 -9.76
C ILE A 191 -12.23 -40.46 -8.76
N SER A 192 -12.63 -41.67 -9.17
CA SER A 192 -13.29 -42.63 -8.28
C SER A 192 -12.36 -43.06 -7.13
N CYS A 193 -11.06 -43.22 -7.41
CA CYS A 193 -10.06 -43.42 -6.38
C CYS A 193 -9.93 -42.21 -5.46
N LEU A 194 -9.81 -41.00 -6.02
CA LEU A 194 -9.64 -39.76 -5.25
C LEU A 194 -10.81 -39.47 -4.31
N LYS A 195 -12.05 -39.80 -4.69
CA LYS A 195 -13.24 -39.65 -3.83
C LYS A 195 -13.12 -40.39 -2.48
N ARG A 196 -12.27 -41.43 -2.40
CA ARG A 196 -12.01 -42.18 -1.16
C ARG A 196 -11.04 -41.45 -0.23
N LEU A 197 -10.17 -40.60 -0.76
CA LEU A 197 -9.14 -39.89 0.00
C LEU A 197 -9.75 -38.82 0.92
N LYS A 198 -9.20 -38.73 2.14
CA LYS A 198 -9.55 -37.66 3.09
C LYS A 198 -9.27 -36.27 2.51
N ALA A 199 -8.15 -36.10 1.81
CA ALA A 199 -7.75 -34.83 1.19
C ALA A 199 -8.78 -34.34 0.15
N TYR A 200 -9.31 -35.24 -0.68
CA TYR A 200 -10.34 -34.87 -1.66
C TYR A 200 -11.64 -34.40 -0.98
N LYS A 201 -12.05 -35.07 0.10
CA LYS A 201 -13.24 -34.70 0.89
C LYS A 201 -13.11 -33.33 1.56
N GLN A 202 -11.89 -32.83 1.76
CA GLN A 202 -11.59 -31.52 2.33
C GLN A 202 -11.62 -30.38 1.31
N LEU A 203 -11.63 -30.68 0.00
CA LEU A 203 -11.65 -29.65 -1.05
C LEU A 203 -12.90 -28.78 -0.94
N THR A 204 -12.67 -27.48 -0.92
CA THR A 204 -13.68 -26.42 -0.93
C THR A 204 -13.79 -25.78 -2.31
N GLU A 205 -14.78 -24.89 -2.48
CA GLU A 205 -15.06 -24.22 -3.74
C GLU A 205 -13.82 -23.56 -4.41
N LYS A 206 -12.93 -22.97 -3.61
CA LYS A 206 -11.76 -22.23 -4.11
C LYS A 206 -10.50 -23.09 -4.24
N ASP A 207 -10.53 -24.31 -3.73
CA ASP A 207 -9.38 -25.19 -3.81
C ASP A 207 -9.26 -25.75 -5.24
N TYR A 208 -8.03 -26.03 -5.64
CA TYR A 208 -7.73 -26.69 -6.90
C TYR A 208 -7.60 -28.21 -6.74
N LEU A 209 -7.97 -28.94 -7.77
CA LEU A 209 -7.49 -30.28 -8.03
C LEU A 209 -6.54 -30.21 -9.22
N HIS A 210 -5.32 -30.67 -9.03
CA HIS A 210 -4.33 -30.84 -10.08
C HIS A 210 -4.02 -32.33 -10.25
N LEU A 211 -4.19 -32.84 -11.46
CA LEU A 211 -3.76 -34.18 -11.87
C LEU A 211 -2.62 -34.02 -12.87
N TYR A 212 -1.47 -34.61 -12.59
CA TYR A 212 -0.28 -34.55 -13.44
C TYR A 212 0.06 -35.94 -13.98
N LEU A 213 0.39 -36.03 -15.27
CA LEU A 213 0.95 -37.23 -15.86
C LEU A 213 2.46 -37.29 -15.57
N ARG A 214 2.83 -38.06 -14.54
CA ARG A 214 4.22 -38.14 -14.06
C ARG A 214 5.10 -39.10 -14.87
N SER A 215 4.49 -40.02 -15.62
CA SER A 215 5.22 -40.93 -16.53
C SER A 215 6.00 -40.22 -17.64
N VAL A 216 5.60 -39.00 -17.99
CA VAL A 216 6.36 -38.16 -18.90
C VAL A 216 7.41 -37.39 -18.09
N PRO A 217 8.71 -37.49 -18.44
CA PRO A 217 9.76 -36.72 -17.78
C PRO A 217 9.41 -35.23 -17.73
N ILE A 218 9.55 -34.63 -16.55
CA ILE A 218 9.18 -33.23 -16.32
C ILE A 218 9.95 -32.27 -17.24
N GLU A 219 11.18 -32.60 -17.61
CA GLU A 219 11.98 -31.81 -18.56
C GLU A 219 11.32 -31.74 -19.96
N GLU A 220 10.66 -32.81 -20.41
CA GLU A 220 9.90 -32.79 -21.67
C GLU A 220 8.63 -31.94 -21.52
N ILE A 221 7.95 -32.02 -20.38
CA ILE A 221 6.76 -31.21 -20.10
C ILE A 221 7.14 -29.72 -20.10
N GLU A 222 8.23 -29.34 -19.44
CA GLU A 222 8.76 -27.97 -19.39
C GLU A 222 9.14 -27.47 -20.79
N LYS A 223 9.82 -28.30 -21.58
CA LYS A 223 10.15 -27.99 -22.97
C LYS A 223 8.90 -27.73 -23.80
N LYS A 224 7.89 -28.61 -23.72
CA LYS A 224 6.61 -28.43 -24.42
C LYS A 224 5.86 -27.20 -23.95
N HIS A 225 5.91 -26.91 -22.65
CA HIS A 225 5.29 -25.70 -22.11
C HIS A 225 5.95 -24.43 -22.66
N LYS A 226 7.28 -24.41 -22.78
CA LYS A 226 8.01 -23.31 -23.42
C LYS A 226 7.59 -23.11 -24.88
N GLU A 227 7.51 -24.19 -25.65
CA GLU A 227 7.01 -24.15 -27.04
C GLU A 227 5.57 -23.59 -27.10
N TYR A 228 4.70 -24.00 -26.16
CA TYR A 228 3.36 -23.46 -26.01
C TYR A 228 3.37 -21.95 -25.73
N ILE A 229 4.19 -21.48 -24.79
CA ILE A 229 4.32 -20.05 -24.49
C ILE A 229 4.73 -19.30 -25.77
N GLU A 230 5.81 -19.70 -26.42
CA GLU A 230 6.32 -19.05 -27.64
C GLU A 230 5.26 -18.93 -28.75
N GLN A 231 4.47 -19.99 -28.96
CA GLN A 231 3.43 -20.02 -29.98
C GLN A 231 2.18 -19.22 -29.60
N GLN A 232 1.88 -19.11 -28.30
CA GLN A 232 0.60 -18.64 -27.80
C GLN A 232 0.67 -17.32 -27.04
N ILE A 233 1.85 -16.71 -26.85
CA ILE A 233 2.03 -15.50 -26.04
C ILE A 233 1.26 -14.28 -26.59
N PHE A 234 1.11 -14.15 -27.91
CA PHE A 234 0.46 -12.99 -28.51
C PHE A 234 -1.07 -13.03 -28.49
N ASN A 235 -1.72 -11.91 -28.19
CA ASN A 235 -3.16 -11.75 -28.09
C ASN A 235 -3.82 -11.46 -29.44
N GLY A 236 -3.82 -12.43 -30.35
CA GLY A 236 -4.63 -12.47 -31.58
C GLY A 236 -4.30 -11.42 -32.66
N GLU A 237 -3.65 -10.31 -32.30
CA GLU A 237 -3.12 -9.28 -33.19
C GLU A 237 -1.59 -9.44 -33.24
N PHE A 238 -1.10 -9.98 -34.35
CA PHE A 238 0.33 -10.15 -34.65
C PHE A 238 0.59 -9.84 -36.13
N LEU A 239 1.85 -9.56 -36.47
CA LEU A 239 2.27 -9.33 -37.85
C LEU A 239 2.30 -10.66 -38.62
N PRO A 240 2.26 -10.63 -39.97
CA PRO A 240 2.30 -11.85 -40.79
C PRO A 240 3.50 -12.76 -40.50
N ASP A 241 4.60 -12.19 -40.01
CA ASP A 241 5.81 -12.92 -39.60
C ASP A 241 5.61 -13.85 -38.39
N LYS A 242 4.50 -13.68 -37.65
CA LYS A 242 4.20 -14.35 -36.36
C LYS A 242 5.27 -14.13 -35.27
N LYS A 243 6.24 -13.25 -35.49
CA LYS A 243 7.34 -12.94 -34.57
C LYS A 243 7.06 -11.69 -33.75
N HIS A 244 6.15 -10.83 -34.21
CA HIS A 244 5.79 -9.61 -33.53
C HIS A 244 4.29 -9.52 -33.25
N GLY A 245 3.90 -9.23 -32.01
CA GLY A 245 2.50 -9.12 -31.65
C GLY A 245 2.21 -8.37 -30.38
N VAL A 246 0.93 -8.29 -30.02
CA VAL A 246 0.45 -7.65 -28.80
C VAL A 246 0.44 -8.66 -27.66
N VAL A 247 0.82 -8.24 -26.45
CA VAL A 247 0.78 -9.07 -25.23
C VAL A 247 -0.33 -8.64 -24.28
N GLU A 248 -0.66 -9.46 -23.28
CA GLU A 248 -1.70 -9.12 -22.29
C GLU A 248 -1.22 -8.16 -21.20
N PHE A 249 0.10 -8.00 -21.02
CA PHE A 249 0.69 -7.13 -20.00
C PHE A 249 0.34 -5.66 -20.23
N LEU A 250 -0.80 -5.22 -19.68
CA LEU A 250 -1.33 -3.85 -19.73
C LEU A 250 -1.53 -3.26 -21.13
N THR A 251 -1.43 -4.05 -22.19
CA THR A 251 -1.58 -3.64 -23.59
C THR A 251 -2.77 -4.30 -24.29
N ALA A 252 -3.95 -4.29 -23.65
CA ALA A 252 -5.14 -4.97 -24.19
C ALA A 252 -5.92 -4.11 -25.19
N TYR A 253 -5.78 -4.38 -26.50
CA TYR A 253 -6.56 -3.72 -27.56
C TYR A 253 -7.86 -4.49 -27.86
N ASN A 254 -8.88 -4.30 -27.03
CA ASN A 254 -10.18 -4.95 -27.21
C ASN A 254 -10.86 -4.45 -28.50
N LYS A 255 -11.20 -5.35 -29.43
CA LYS A 255 -11.91 -5.02 -30.69
C LYS A 255 -13.26 -4.32 -30.45
N LYS A 256 -13.93 -4.58 -29.32
CA LYS A 256 -15.18 -3.89 -28.91
C LYS A 256 -14.97 -2.48 -28.37
N LYS A 257 -13.71 -2.06 -28.18
CA LYS A 257 -13.33 -0.73 -27.66
C LYS A 257 -12.42 -0.03 -28.68
N PRO A 258 -12.97 0.47 -29.80
CA PRO A 258 -12.17 1.05 -30.88
C PRO A 258 -11.31 2.24 -30.43
N PHE A 259 -11.75 2.99 -29.40
CA PHE A 259 -11.00 4.11 -28.80
C PHE A 259 -9.67 3.70 -28.13
N LEU A 260 -9.41 2.41 -27.91
CA LEU A 260 -8.10 1.93 -27.44
C LEU A 260 -7.06 1.87 -28.56
N LYS A 261 -7.48 1.98 -29.82
CA LYS A 261 -6.62 2.01 -31.00
C LYS A 261 -6.48 3.45 -31.48
N HIS A 262 -5.27 3.81 -31.90
CA HIS A 262 -5.00 5.13 -32.44
C HIS A 262 -5.61 5.24 -33.85
N GLN A 263 -6.55 6.15 -34.03
CA GLN A 263 -7.36 6.22 -35.26
C GLN A 263 -6.56 6.74 -36.47
N THR A 264 -5.56 7.59 -36.23
CA THR A 264 -4.75 8.24 -37.27
C THR A 264 -3.30 7.74 -37.33
N CYS A 265 -2.99 6.64 -36.63
CA CYS A 265 -1.62 6.13 -36.60
C CYS A 265 -1.34 5.35 -37.89
N TYR A 266 -0.17 5.59 -38.49
CA TYR A 266 0.27 4.87 -39.69
C TYR A 266 0.60 3.38 -39.41
N LEU A 267 0.74 3.00 -38.13
CA LEU A 267 1.00 1.62 -37.75
C LEU A 267 -0.22 0.74 -37.99
N LYS A 268 0.01 -0.46 -38.53
CA LYS A 268 -1.04 -1.44 -38.88
C LYS A 268 -2.10 -1.57 -37.77
N ASN A 269 -3.37 -1.45 -38.15
CA ASN A 269 -4.53 -1.54 -37.25
C ASN A 269 -4.56 -0.50 -36.11
N GLY A 270 -3.83 0.61 -36.21
CA GLY A 270 -3.80 1.65 -35.17
C GLY A 270 -3.15 1.20 -33.85
N ILE A 271 -2.33 0.15 -33.91
CA ILE A 271 -1.66 -0.45 -32.74
C ILE A 271 -0.27 0.19 -32.61
N SER A 272 -0.09 0.96 -31.54
CA SER A 272 1.14 1.72 -31.27
C SER A 272 2.34 0.87 -30.88
N GLN A 273 2.12 -0.34 -30.34
CA GLN A 273 3.21 -1.18 -29.86
C GLN A 273 2.98 -2.67 -30.15
N ARG A 274 4.04 -3.31 -30.65
CA ARG A 274 4.16 -4.76 -30.79
C ARG A 274 5.50 -5.19 -30.22
N PHE A 275 5.54 -6.40 -29.70
CA PHE A 275 6.69 -6.98 -29.02
C PHE A 275 7.19 -8.17 -29.81
N SER A 276 8.51 -8.38 -29.81
CA SER A 276 9.10 -9.64 -30.24
C SER A 276 8.67 -10.78 -29.28
N ILE A 277 8.86 -12.03 -29.70
CA ILE A 277 8.58 -13.19 -28.83
C ILE A 277 9.39 -13.11 -27.52
N ASN A 278 10.67 -12.76 -27.60
CA ASN A 278 11.54 -12.64 -26.42
C ASN A 278 11.06 -11.53 -25.47
N ASP A 279 10.72 -10.35 -26.00
CA ASP A 279 10.17 -9.25 -25.21
C ASP A 279 8.85 -9.64 -24.54
N ALA A 280 8.00 -10.41 -25.26
CA ALA A 280 6.73 -10.88 -24.76
C ALA A 280 6.87 -11.89 -23.61
N ILE A 281 7.85 -12.79 -23.71
CA ILE A 281 8.19 -13.76 -22.66
C ILE A 281 8.73 -13.04 -21.41
N ALA A 282 9.60 -12.05 -21.58
CA ALA A 282 10.09 -11.23 -20.46
C ALA A 282 8.94 -10.55 -19.72
N LEU A 283 8.00 -9.92 -20.44
CA LEU A 283 6.82 -9.30 -19.83
C LEU A 283 5.89 -10.32 -19.15
N PHE A 284 5.78 -11.53 -19.69
CA PHE A 284 5.03 -12.62 -19.07
C PHE A 284 5.62 -13.03 -17.72
N TYR A 285 6.94 -13.25 -17.64
CA TYR A 285 7.59 -13.59 -16.38
C TYR A 285 7.55 -12.46 -15.37
N LEU A 286 7.73 -11.21 -15.82
CA LEU A 286 7.55 -10.04 -14.96
C LEU A 286 6.13 -10.00 -14.37
N ASP A 287 5.09 -10.21 -15.18
CA ASP A 287 3.70 -10.27 -14.71
C ASP A 287 3.50 -11.34 -13.64
N LYS A 288 4.10 -12.53 -13.81
CA LYS A 288 4.05 -13.61 -12.81
C LYS A 288 4.72 -13.19 -11.50
N LEU A 289 5.90 -12.55 -11.55
CA LEU A 289 6.60 -12.09 -10.34
C LEU A 289 5.80 -11.00 -9.60
N LEU A 290 5.25 -10.01 -10.31
CA LEU A 290 4.45 -8.92 -9.73
C LEU A 290 3.15 -9.45 -9.09
N LYS A 291 2.51 -10.45 -9.71
CA LYS A 291 1.27 -11.07 -9.22
C LYS A 291 1.48 -12.13 -8.14
N ARG A 292 2.72 -12.55 -7.85
CA ARG A 292 3.02 -13.58 -6.86
C ARG A 292 2.45 -13.21 -5.47
N LYS A 293 1.80 -14.18 -4.83
CA LYS A 293 1.15 -14.00 -3.51
C LYS A 293 2.19 -13.71 -2.42
N SER A 294 3.26 -14.52 -2.37
CA SER A 294 4.44 -14.22 -1.58
C SER A 294 5.37 -13.33 -2.41
N LYS A 295 5.50 -12.07 -2.01
CA LYS A 295 6.22 -11.06 -2.77
C LYS A 295 7.70 -11.45 -2.90
N CYS A 296 8.19 -11.40 -4.13
CA CYS A 296 9.59 -11.58 -4.51
C CYS A 296 10.22 -10.28 -5.03
N LEU A 297 9.40 -9.28 -5.39
CA LEU A 297 9.82 -7.95 -5.78
C LEU A 297 9.25 -6.94 -4.78
N PRO A 298 10.00 -5.88 -4.42
CA PRO A 298 9.48 -4.81 -3.58
C PRO A 298 8.34 -4.06 -4.28
N ASN A 299 7.53 -3.37 -3.47
CA ASN A 299 6.51 -2.46 -3.96
C ASN A 299 6.47 -1.24 -3.01
N PRO A 300 6.89 -0.05 -3.44
CA PRO A 300 7.36 0.30 -4.80
C PRO A 300 8.58 -0.48 -5.30
N LEU A 301 8.70 -0.68 -6.61
CA LEU A 301 9.82 -1.34 -7.30
C LEU A 301 10.67 -0.29 -8.03
N PRO A 302 11.88 0.01 -7.56
CA PRO A 302 12.85 0.83 -8.28
C PRO A 302 13.54 -0.01 -9.35
N ILE A 303 13.66 0.56 -10.56
CA ILE A 303 14.27 -0.07 -11.73
C ILE A 303 15.35 0.87 -12.27
N VAL A 304 16.59 0.63 -11.86
CA VAL A 304 17.77 1.43 -12.20
C VAL A 304 18.16 1.18 -13.65
N VAL A 305 18.40 2.26 -14.40
CA VAL A 305 18.69 2.20 -15.84
C VAL A 305 20.18 2.11 -16.14
N ASP A 306 21.01 2.89 -15.43
CA ASP A 306 22.45 3.00 -15.69
C ASP A 306 23.27 1.91 -14.94
N GLN A 307 23.13 1.86 -13.61
CA GLN A 307 23.84 0.90 -12.75
C GLN A 307 22.97 -0.33 -12.47
N ARG A 308 22.74 -1.14 -13.51
CA ARG A 308 21.75 -2.22 -13.49
C ARG A 308 22.05 -3.33 -12.48
N GLU A 309 23.30 -3.52 -12.09
CA GLU A 309 23.70 -4.45 -11.03
C GLU A 309 23.01 -4.15 -9.69
N ILE A 310 22.58 -2.89 -9.47
CA ILE A 310 21.79 -2.51 -8.30
C ILE A 310 20.42 -3.19 -8.29
N ASN A 311 19.81 -3.43 -9.46
CA ASN A 311 18.51 -4.12 -9.54
C ASN A 311 18.61 -5.52 -8.92
N THR A 312 19.68 -6.25 -9.25
CA THR A 312 19.98 -7.56 -8.67
C THR A 312 20.23 -7.47 -7.16
N ALA A 313 20.96 -6.44 -6.69
CA ALA A 313 21.16 -6.20 -5.27
C ALA A 313 19.84 -5.93 -4.52
N ILE A 314 18.95 -5.10 -5.09
CA ILE A 314 17.63 -4.79 -4.53
C ILE A 314 16.81 -6.08 -4.36
N VAL A 315 16.75 -6.91 -5.39
CA VAL A 315 15.96 -8.15 -5.35
C VAL A 315 16.57 -9.15 -4.34
N LYS A 316 17.89 -9.28 -4.28
CA LYS A 316 18.58 -10.13 -3.29
C LYS A 316 18.32 -9.66 -1.86
N ILE A 317 18.53 -8.38 -1.56
CA ILE A 317 18.29 -7.79 -0.22
C ILE A 317 16.83 -7.96 0.20
N PHE A 318 15.89 -7.74 -0.72
CA PHE A 318 14.45 -7.89 -0.41
C PHE A 318 14.07 -9.32 -0.01
N ASN A 319 14.76 -10.33 -0.55
CA ASN A 319 14.48 -11.75 -0.32
C ASN A 319 15.41 -12.43 0.69
N ASP A 320 16.42 -11.73 1.22
CA ASP A 320 17.44 -12.26 2.13
C ASP A 320 16.84 -12.85 3.42
N LYS A 321 15.69 -12.32 3.86
CA LYS A 321 14.99 -12.79 5.06
C LYS A 321 13.77 -13.65 4.72
N LYS A 322 13.29 -14.42 5.71
CA LYS A 322 12.06 -15.22 5.59
C LYS A 322 10.87 -14.34 5.24
N GLU A 323 10.70 -13.24 5.97
CA GLU A 323 9.70 -12.20 5.72
C GLU A 323 10.28 -11.09 4.82
N PRO A 324 9.54 -10.61 3.81
CA PRO A 324 10.00 -9.53 2.95
C PRO A 324 10.23 -8.23 3.73
N LEU A 325 11.31 -7.52 3.40
CA LEU A 325 11.59 -6.21 3.99
C LEU A 325 10.54 -5.17 3.57
N SER A 326 10.20 -4.24 4.46
CA SER A 326 9.51 -3.02 4.04
C SER A 326 10.39 -2.22 3.08
N TYR A 327 9.78 -1.38 2.23
CA TYR A 327 10.53 -0.54 1.28
C TYR A 327 11.60 0.34 1.98
N ARG A 328 11.28 0.89 3.15
CA ARG A 328 12.22 1.65 3.98
C ARG A 328 13.42 0.80 4.39
N GLN A 329 13.17 -0.40 4.94
CA GLN A 329 14.23 -1.29 5.40
C GLN A 329 15.09 -1.79 4.24
N LEU A 330 14.49 -2.04 3.08
CA LEU A 330 15.19 -2.39 1.85
C LEU A 330 16.15 -1.27 1.45
N LEU A 331 15.68 -0.02 1.36
CA LEU A 331 16.55 1.09 1.01
C LEU A 331 17.61 1.34 2.08
N GLU A 332 17.26 1.33 3.37
CA GLU A 332 18.22 1.44 4.47
C GLU A 332 19.35 0.40 4.35
N SER A 333 19.01 -0.86 4.05
CA SER A 333 19.96 -1.94 3.83
C SER A 333 20.78 -1.73 2.56
N LEU A 334 20.17 -1.26 1.46
CA LEU A 334 20.85 -0.98 0.20
C LEU A 334 21.88 0.14 0.37
N PHE A 335 21.50 1.27 0.96
CA PHE A 335 22.37 2.43 1.16
C PHE A 335 23.51 2.11 2.13
N THR A 336 23.24 1.34 3.19
CA THR A 336 24.26 0.91 4.14
C THR A 336 25.25 -0.09 3.53
N SER A 337 24.76 -1.07 2.74
CA SER A 337 25.62 -2.09 2.12
C SER A 337 26.44 -1.59 0.93
N THR A 338 25.91 -0.63 0.17
CA THR A 338 26.57 -0.10 -1.04
C THR A 338 27.41 1.15 -0.76
N ASN A 339 27.27 1.77 0.41
CA ASN A 339 27.85 3.06 0.77
C ASN A 339 27.54 4.18 -0.25
N LYS A 340 26.41 4.06 -0.97
CA LYS A 340 25.93 5.07 -1.91
C LYS A 340 25.22 6.18 -1.16
N LYS A 341 25.33 7.42 -1.64
CA LYS A 341 24.65 8.59 -1.05
C LYS A 341 23.29 8.88 -1.70
N TYR A 342 23.10 8.43 -2.93
CA TYR A 342 21.88 8.59 -3.70
C TYR A 342 21.70 7.42 -4.67
N LEU A 343 20.48 7.25 -5.14
CA LEU A 343 20.14 6.39 -6.27
C LEU A 343 19.70 7.27 -7.43
N SER A 344 20.37 7.23 -8.57
CA SER A 344 20.01 8.04 -9.73
C SER A 344 19.38 7.20 -10.84
N ASP A 345 18.67 7.89 -11.74
CA ASP A 345 18.25 7.39 -13.04
C ASP A 345 17.52 6.06 -13.00
N TYR A 346 16.43 6.01 -12.23
CA TYR A 346 15.59 4.82 -12.11
C TYR A 346 14.12 5.12 -12.34
N TYR A 347 13.38 4.12 -12.80
CA TYR A 347 11.92 4.19 -12.79
C TYR A 347 11.35 3.61 -11.50
N LEU A 348 10.41 4.31 -10.87
CA LEU A 348 9.70 3.83 -9.68
C LEU A 348 8.34 3.27 -10.10
N LEU A 349 8.15 1.97 -10.00
CA LEU A 349 6.89 1.29 -10.28
C LEU A 349 6.12 1.00 -8.99
N ASN A 350 4.90 1.51 -8.88
CA ASN A 350 3.98 1.19 -7.79
C ASN A 350 2.71 0.55 -8.34
N TYR A 351 2.28 -0.56 -7.75
CA TYR A 351 1.14 -1.32 -8.25
C TYR A 351 0.29 -1.95 -7.13
N SER A 352 -0.95 -2.28 -7.46
CA SER A 352 -1.90 -2.96 -6.57
C SER A 352 -2.47 -4.20 -7.27
N ASN A 353 -2.52 -5.34 -6.57
CA ASN A 353 -3.23 -6.52 -7.06
C ASN A 353 -4.68 -6.50 -6.55
N THR A 354 -5.61 -6.11 -7.42
CA THR A 354 -7.05 -6.04 -7.10
C THR A 354 -7.78 -7.29 -7.58
N ARG A 355 -9.06 -7.45 -7.20
CA ARG A 355 -9.91 -8.53 -7.73
C ARG A 355 -10.05 -8.50 -9.25
N SER A 356 -9.93 -7.32 -9.86
CA SER A 356 -10.05 -7.11 -11.30
C SER A 356 -8.71 -7.24 -12.04
N GLY A 357 -7.63 -7.54 -11.32
CA GLY A 357 -6.28 -7.62 -11.86
C GLY A 357 -5.32 -6.61 -11.26
N MET A 358 -4.10 -6.59 -11.80
CA MET A 358 -3.06 -5.65 -11.41
C MET A 358 -3.41 -4.24 -11.92
N VAL A 359 -3.27 -3.24 -11.05
CA VAL A 359 -3.47 -1.82 -11.35
C VAL A 359 -2.15 -1.12 -11.10
N LEU A 360 -1.69 -0.33 -12.07
CA LEU A 360 -0.55 0.57 -11.85
C LEU A 360 -1.04 1.80 -11.10
N ASN A 361 -0.48 2.02 -9.92
CA ASN A 361 -0.78 3.18 -9.10
C ASN A 361 0.06 4.39 -9.56
N ASP A 362 1.33 4.14 -9.90
CA ASP A 362 2.30 5.14 -10.35
C ASP A 362 3.44 4.46 -11.11
N PHE A 363 3.95 5.09 -12.16
CA PHE A 363 5.16 4.66 -12.85
C PHE A 363 5.89 5.87 -13.43
N ASP A 364 6.96 6.28 -12.76
CA ASP A 364 7.60 7.56 -13.04
C ASP A 364 9.13 7.46 -13.02
N PHE A 365 9.79 8.36 -13.73
CA PHE A 365 11.25 8.46 -13.72
C PHE A 365 11.71 9.30 -12.54
N VAL A 366 12.65 8.78 -11.77
CA VAL A 366 13.28 9.45 -10.64
C VAL A 366 14.73 9.73 -11.01
N PRO A 367 15.08 11.00 -11.32
CA PRO A 367 16.44 11.35 -11.71
C PRO A 367 17.44 11.14 -10.56
N MET A 368 17.02 11.45 -9.32
CA MET A 368 17.89 11.31 -8.16
C MET A 368 17.08 11.20 -6.86
N PHE A 369 17.18 10.05 -6.22
CA PHE A 369 16.62 9.77 -4.91
C PHE A 369 17.67 9.93 -3.81
N ARG A 370 17.34 10.72 -2.79
CA ARG A 370 18.17 10.97 -1.61
C ARG A 370 17.50 10.35 -0.39
N TYR A 371 18.18 9.37 0.20
CA TYR A 371 17.70 8.73 1.41
C TYR A 371 17.82 9.65 2.64
N GLU A 372 18.94 10.34 2.76
CA GLU A 372 19.20 11.33 3.79
C GLU A 372 18.71 12.72 3.37
N LEU A 373 18.24 13.50 4.33
CA LEU A 373 17.96 14.92 4.14
C LEU A 373 19.29 15.68 3.98
N GLY A 374 19.32 16.68 3.11
CA GLY A 374 20.53 17.48 2.86
C GLY A 374 21.08 18.16 4.11
N GLN A 375 20.20 18.49 5.06
CA GLN A 375 20.57 18.91 6.41
C GLN A 375 19.63 18.21 7.42
N PRO A 376 20.17 17.58 8.48
CA PRO A 376 19.36 17.07 9.57
C PRO A 376 18.56 18.19 10.22
N VAL A 377 17.31 17.90 10.57
CA VAL A 377 16.42 18.89 11.21
C VAL A 377 16.03 18.39 12.59
N THR A 378 16.12 19.28 13.58
CA THR A 378 15.69 19.00 14.95
C THR A 378 14.32 19.64 15.18
N VAL A 379 13.35 18.84 15.60
CA VAL A 379 12.06 19.33 16.08
C VAL A 379 12.16 19.57 17.57
N SER A 380 12.25 20.84 17.95
CA SER A 380 12.38 21.24 19.36
C SER A 380 11.05 21.28 20.06
N ASN A 381 11.01 20.81 21.31
CA ASN A 381 9.81 20.84 22.14
C ASN A 381 9.55 22.22 22.78
N VAL A 382 9.25 23.21 21.94
CA VAL A 382 9.10 24.61 22.36
C VAL A 382 7.79 24.93 23.10
N THR A 383 6.81 24.03 23.03
CA THR A 383 5.49 24.18 23.68
C THR A 383 5.36 23.43 25.00
N ASP A 384 6.41 22.76 25.48
CA ASP A 384 6.35 21.86 26.64
C ASP A 384 5.28 20.77 26.47
N ALA A 385 5.30 20.08 25.32
CA ALA A 385 4.53 18.86 25.08
C ALA A 385 5.08 17.70 25.92
N GLY A 386 4.21 16.76 26.30
CA GLY A 386 4.64 15.60 27.08
C GLY A 386 3.51 14.62 27.37
N PHE A 387 3.73 13.79 28.38
CA PHE A 387 2.73 12.85 28.89
C PHE A 387 2.88 12.68 30.40
N PHE A 388 1.79 12.26 31.06
CA PHE A 388 1.85 11.90 32.47
C PHE A 388 2.06 10.40 32.60
N GLU A 389 3.03 10.02 33.41
CA GLU A 389 3.26 8.64 33.83
C GLU A 389 3.44 8.64 35.34
N ASN A 390 2.68 7.81 36.06
CA ASN A 390 2.72 7.74 37.53
C ASN A 390 2.59 9.11 38.23
N LYS A 391 1.72 9.99 37.70
CA LYS A 391 1.50 11.39 38.14
C LYS A 391 2.70 12.34 37.96
N VAL A 392 3.77 11.89 37.31
CA VAL A 392 4.90 12.73 36.92
C VAL A 392 4.70 13.17 35.48
N PHE A 393 4.90 14.46 35.22
CA PHE A 393 4.88 14.98 33.85
C PHE A 393 6.26 14.78 33.21
N ASN A 394 6.30 13.95 32.17
CA ASN A 394 7.48 13.72 31.35
C ASN A 394 7.36 14.55 30.07
N LYS A 395 8.31 15.46 29.84
CA LYS A 395 8.39 16.23 28.60
C LYS A 395 8.84 15.32 27.46
N ASP A 396 8.22 15.53 26.29
CA ASP A 396 8.71 14.91 25.05
C ASP A 396 10.13 15.43 24.77
N SER A 397 11.05 14.54 24.39
CA SER A 397 12.39 14.92 23.95
C SER A 397 12.36 15.55 22.56
N ASP A 398 13.38 16.34 22.24
CA ASP A 398 13.60 16.81 20.88
C ASP A 398 13.76 15.63 19.90
N ILE A 399 13.25 15.80 18.69
CA ILE A 399 13.21 14.74 17.68
C ILE A 399 14.14 15.09 16.53
N ASN A 400 15.07 14.20 16.22
CA ASN A 400 15.96 14.33 15.07
C ASN A 400 15.34 13.68 13.83
N ILE A 401 15.26 14.43 12.74
CA ILE A 401 14.83 13.96 11.43
C ILE A 401 16.06 13.96 10.51
N ARG A 402 16.54 12.76 10.15
CA ARG A 402 17.76 12.59 9.34
C ARG A 402 17.45 12.09 7.93
N THR A 403 16.45 11.23 7.81
CA THR A 403 16.11 10.56 6.55
C THR A 403 14.73 10.99 6.04
N ILE A 404 14.48 10.77 4.76
CA ILE A 404 13.16 11.02 4.18
C ILE A 404 12.07 10.15 4.83
N PHE A 405 12.42 8.94 5.29
CA PHE A 405 11.51 8.07 6.02
C PHE A 405 11.34 8.44 7.50
N ASP A 406 12.28 9.17 8.11
CA ASP A 406 12.04 9.85 9.39
C ASP A 406 10.95 10.89 9.24
N PHE A 407 11.03 11.68 8.17
CA PHE A 407 10.02 12.68 7.86
C PHE A 407 8.63 12.04 7.66
N GLU A 408 8.56 10.92 6.93
CA GLU A 408 7.31 10.16 6.76
C GLU A 408 6.76 9.61 8.10
N ARG A 409 7.60 8.90 8.86
CA ARG A 409 7.16 8.16 10.06
C ARG A 409 6.87 9.06 11.26
N ILE A 410 7.46 10.25 11.31
CA ILE A 410 7.30 11.21 12.40
C ILE A 410 6.35 12.33 11.96
N VAL A 411 6.72 13.10 10.93
CA VAL A 411 6.02 14.33 10.56
C VAL A 411 4.67 14.01 9.93
N ILE A 412 4.66 13.24 8.85
CA ILE A 412 3.43 12.91 8.11
C ILE A 412 2.45 12.12 8.99
N LYS A 413 2.97 11.19 9.79
CA LYS A 413 2.18 10.47 10.81
C LYS A 413 1.44 11.44 11.76
N ILE A 414 2.14 12.44 12.30
CA ILE A 414 1.54 13.42 13.24
C ILE A 414 0.56 14.34 12.51
N ILE A 415 0.93 14.87 11.33
CA ILE A 415 0.06 15.75 10.53
C ILE A 415 -1.26 15.06 10.20
N PHE A 416 -1.25 13.79 9.85
CA PHE A 416 -2.47 13.09 9.43
C PHE A 416 -3.07 12.19 10.51
N ASN A 417 -2.82 12.46 11.80
CA ASN A 417 -3.39 11.72 12.93
C ASN A 417 -3.27 10.19 12.78
N ASN A 418 -2.10 9.69 12.39
CA ASN A 418 -1.85 8.27 12.13
C ASN A 418 -2.76 7.64 11.05
N THR A 419 -3.34 8.44 10.14
CA THR A 419 -4.28 7.94 9.14
C THR A 419 -3.59 7.56 7.84
N LEU A 420 -2.74 8.45 7.30
CA LEU A 420 -1.99 8.20 6.07
C LEU A 420 -0.81 7.26 6.32
N VAL A 421 -0.10 7.45 7.43
CA VAL A 421 1.01 6.63 7.90
C VAL A 421 0.61 6.01 9.24
N LYS A 422 0.51 4.69 9.28
CA LYS A 422 0.12 3.89 10.45
C LYS A 422 1.32 3.11 10.95
N ILE A 423 1.57 3.22 12.24
CA ILE A 423 2.61 2.47 12.94
C ILE A 423 1.98 1.87 14.18
N LYS A 424 1.91 0.54 14.25
CA LYS A 424 1.39 -0.20 15.41
C LYS A 424 2.22 -1.47 15.59
N ASP A 425 2.77 -1.70 16.78
CA ASP A 425 3.53 -2.93 17.10
C ASP A 425 4.63 -3.24 16.05
N ASP A 426 5.37 -2.21 15.63
CA ASP A 426 6.35 -2.21 14.53
C ASP A 426 5.80 -2.49 13.11
N ASP A 427 4.50 -2.76 12.95
CA ASP A 427 3.85 -2.81 11.63
C ASP A 427 3.72 -1.40 11.05
N TYR A 428 4.32 -1.23 9.87
CA TYR A 428 4.33 0.02 9.12
C TYR A 428 3.42 -0.08 7.89
N ALA A 429 2.40 0.76 7.81
CA ALA A 429 1.48 0.80 6.67
C ALA A 429 1.23 2.23 6.18
N CYS A 430 1.26 2.43 4.86
CA CYS A 430 0.98 3.71 4.22
C CYS A 430 -0.20 3.61 3.23
N SER A 431 -1.00 4.66 3.12
CA SER A 431 -2.22 4.69 2.28
C SER A 431 -2.22 5.81 1.23
N TYR A 432 -1.13 5.90 0.47
CA TYR A 432 -0.98 6.87 -0.63
C TYR A 432 -1.93 6.64 -1.80
N PHE A 433 -2.28 5.38 -2.06
CA PHE A 433 -3.17 4.96 -3.14
C PHE A 433 -4.37 4.17 -2.59
N GLY A 434 -5.43 4.11 -3.39
CA GLY A 434 -6.68 3.45 -3.01
C GLY A 434 -7.55 4.26 -2.06
N ASP A 435 -8.51 3.56 -1.46
CA ASP A 435 -9.54 4.15 -0.60
C ASP A 435 -9.03 4.32 0.84
N LEU A 436 -9.43 5.44 1.46
CA LEU A 436 -9.22 5.68 2.89
C LEU A 436 -10.37 5.08 3.71
N PRO A 437 -10.17 4.79 5.02
CA PRO A 437 -11.27 4.43 5.91
C PRO A 437 -12.38 5.49 5.89
N LYS A 438 -13.61 5.08 6.23
CA LYS A 438 -14.72 6.03 6.33
C LYS A 438 -14.41 7.13 7.37
N PRO A 439 -14.87 8.37 7.14
CA PRO A 439 -14.64 9.50 8.04
C PRO A 439 -14.96 9.20 9.51
N GLU A 440 -16.03 8.45 9.78
CA GLU A 440 -16.45 8.12 11.16
C GLU A 440 -15.37 7.35 11.96
N TYR A 441 -14.43 6.69 11.29
CA TYR A 441 -13.36 5.92 11.93
C TYR A 441 -12.02 6.66 11.99
N ILE A 442 -11.99 7.94 11.60
CA ILE A 442 -10.78 8.75 11.51
C ILE A 442 -10.87 9.93 12.47
N GLN A 443 -9.83 10.12 13.29
CA GLN A 443 -9.72 11.31 14.13
C GLN A 443 -9.64 12.57 13.26
N GLY A 444 -10.60 13.48 13.44
CA GLY A 444 -10.78 14.67 12.60
C GLY A 444 -11.80 14.50 11.47
N GLY A 445 -12.40 13.32 11.33
CA GLY A 445 -13.52 13.06 10.43
C GLY A 445 -13.25 13.43 8.96
N SER A 446 -14.27 13.97 8.30
CA SER A 446 -14.20 14.31 6.87
C SER A 446 -13.15 15.37 6.56
N LEU A 447 -12.87 16.29 7.51
CA LEU A 447 -11.84 17.31 7.31
C LEU A 447 -10.45 16.68 7.18
N MET A 448 -10.14 15.67 8.01
CA MET A 448 -8.89 14.93 7.92
C MET A 448 -8.80 14.12 6.63
N VAL A 449 -9.88 13.43 6.24
CA VAL A 449 -9.93 12.69 4.97
C VAL A 449 -9.68 13.61 3.77
N ASN A 450 -10.35 14.75 3.72
CA ASN A 450 -10.16 15.73 2.66
C ASN A 450 -8.73 16.28 2.62
N LEU A 451 -8.13 16.55 3.77
CA LEU A 451 -6.75 17.01 3.86
C LEU A 451 -5.76 15.97 3.32
N ILE A 452 -5.96 14.69 3.66
CA ILE A 452 -5.14 13.59 3.14
C ILE A 452 -5.31 13.46 1.63
N LEU A 453 -6.55 13.44 1.12
CA LEU A 453 -6.80 13.33 -0.31
C LEU A 453 -6.20 14.48 -1.11
N LYS A 454 -6.21 15.70 -0.54
CA LYS A 454 -5.61 16.89 -1.14
C LYS A 454 -4.09 16.80 -1.29
N TYR A 455 -3.40 16.17 -0.33
CA TYR A 455 -1.93 16.25 -0.23
C TYR A 455 -1.16 14.92 -0.34
N ARG A 456 -1.81 13.76 -0.23
CA ARG A 456 -1.10 12.45 -0.19
C ARG A 456 -0.21 12.20 -1.40
N GLN A 457 -0.58 12.68 -2.59
CA GLN A 457 0.24 12.50 -3.81
C GLN A 457 1.49 13.39 -3.80
N ALA A 458 1.38 14.63 -3.30
CA ALA A 458 2.52 15.50 -3.10
C ALA A 458 3.49 14.93 -2.06
N VAL A 459 2.95 14.39 -0.95
CA VAL A 459 3.76 13.69 0.04
C VAL A 459 4.42 12.46 -0.56
N TYR A 460 3.70 11.63 -1.32
CA TYR A 460 4.28 10.47 -2.00
C TYR A 460 5.44 10.86 -2.94
N ALA A 461 5.28 11.91 -3.75
CA ALA A 461 6.33 12.41 -4.63
C ALA A 461 7.56 12.91 -3.84
N TYR A 462 7.34 13.66 -2.75
CA TYR A 462 8.41 14.12 -1.88
C TYR A 462 9.19 12.95 -1.24
N ILE A 463 8.46 11.94 -0.73
CA ILE A 463 9.06 10.80 -0.02
C ILE A 463 9.73 9.80 -0.96
N TYR A 464 9.02 9.34 -2.00
CA TYR A 464 9.44 8.18 -2.80
C TYR A 464 10.13 8.55 -4.11
N LYS A 465 9.95 9.78 -4.59
CA LYS A 465 10.59 10.30 -5.81
C LYS A 465 11.64 11.38 -5.52
N SER A 466 11.83 11.73 -4.24
CA SER A 466 12.69 12.85 -3.81
C SER A 466 12.43 14.16 -4.57
N ASP A 467 11.17 14.40 -4.96
CA ASP A 467 10.78 15.68 -5.54
C ASP A 467 10.64 16.72 -4.42
N LEU A 468 11.73 17.43 -4.14
CA LEU A 468 11.78 18.43 -3.07
C LEU A 468 10.80 19.59 -3.29
N LYS A 469 10.31 19.80 -4.51
CA LYS A 469 9.33 20.85 -4.85
C LYS A 469 7.88 20.36 -4.74
N ALA A 470 7.65 19.06 -4.53
CA ALA A 470 6.31 18.49 -4.43
C ALA A 470 5.52 19.05 -3.24
N ILE A 471 6.20 19.40 -2.15
CA ILE A 471 5.60 20.09 -1.00
C ILE A 471 6.11 21.52 -0.98
N THR A 472 5.23 22.47 -1.29
CA THR A 472 5.53 23.91 -1.15
C THR A 472 5.29 24.39 0.28
N GLN A 473 5.88 25.52 0.66
CA GLN A 473 5.62 26.15 1.96
C GLN A 473 4.12 26.36 2.22
N ASN A 474 3.37 26.89 1.24
CA ASN A 474 1.93 27.13 1.38
C ASN A 474 1.15 25.83 1.62
N MET A 475 1.55 24.73 0.97
CA MET A 475 0.94 23.42 1.20
C MET A 475 1.26 22.90 2.59
N PHE A 476 2.50 23.07 3.06
CA PHE A 476 2.88 22.71 4.43
C PHE A 476 2.10 23.52 5.47
N GLU A 477 2.00 24.84 5.31
CA GLU A 477 1.21 25.70 6.20
C GLU A 477 -0.28 25.31 6.21
N ASP A 478 -0.88 25.02 5.04
CA ASP A 478 -2.27 24.54 4.97
C ASP A 478 -2.44 23.16 5.62
N MET A 479 -1.48 22.24 5.44
CA MET A 479 -1.47 20.94 6.11
C MET A 479 -1.43 21.11 7.63
N MET A 480 -0.51 21.93 8.16
CA MET A 480 -0.38 22.16 9.59
C MET A 480 -1.62 22.82 10.19
N PHE A 481 -2.12 23.89 9.56
CA PHE A 481 -3.29 24.61 10.04
C PHE A 481 -4.54 23.72 10.08
N ASN A 482 -4.88 23.08 8.96
CA ASN A 482 -6.08 22.23 8.90
C ASN A 482 -5.93 21.00 9.79
N SER A 483 -4.73 20.44 9.90
CA SER A 483 -4.45 19.35 10.82
C SER A 483 -4.71 19.74 12.28
N ILE A 484 -4.28 20.92 12.72
CA ILE A 484 -4.60 21.43 14.06
C ILE A 484 -6.11 21.71 14.18
N LEU A 485 -6.72 22.30 13.16
CA LEU A 485 -8.16 22.59 13.14
C LEU A 485 -9.00 21.31 13.30
N THR A 486 -8.56 20.17 12.76
CA THR A 486 -9.22 18.88 13.02
C THR A 486 -9.27 18.55 14.51
N ASN A 487 -8.16 18.72 15.25
CA ASN A 487 -8.14 18.48 16.69
C ASN A 487 -9.00 19.50 17.44
N ILE A 488 -8.94 20.77 17.05
CA ILE A 488 -9.75 21.84 17.64
C ILE A 488 -11.24 21.51 17.58
N LYS A 489 -11.71 20.97 16.46
CA LYS A 489 -13.12 20.60 16.27
C LYS A 489 -13.54 19.33 16.98
N SER A 490 -12.62 18.36 17.14
CA SER A 490 -12.98 17.02 17.64
C SER A 490 -12.64 16.76 19.11
N GLU A 491 -11.74 17.54 19.71
CA GLU A 491 -11.19 17.26 21.03
C GLU A 491 -11.80 18.13 22.14
N ILE A 492 -11.88 17.52 23.33
CA ILE A 492 -12.44 18.11 24.55
C ILE A 492 -11.30 18.68 25.40
N ILE A 493 -11.54 19.82 26.03
CA ILE A 493 -10.64 20.43 27.01
C ILE A 493 -10.84 19.72 28.35
N LYS A 494 -9.86 18.91 28.77
CA LYS A 494 -9.95 18.16 30.04
C LYS A 494 -9.66 19.00 31.27
N ASN A 495 -8.78 20.00 31.14
CA ASN A 495 -8.32 20.85 32.23
C ASN A 495 -8.06 22.26 31.67
N ARG A 496 -6.80 22.63 31.44
CA ARG A 496 -6.43 23.88 30.78
C ARG A 496 -6.43 23.74 29.27
N CYS A 497 -6.79 24.82 28.58
CA CYS A 497 -6.73 24.95 27.13
C CYS A 497 -5.33 24.56 26.61
N GLU A 498 -4.28 25.03 27.25
CA GLU A 498 -2.89 24.77 26.81
C GLU A 498 -2.46 23.29 26.87
N TRP A 499 -3.18 22.38 27.54
CA TRP A 499 -2.70 21.00 27.79
C TRP A 499 -2.90 20.00 26.64
N ASN A 500 -3.28 20.45 25.45
CA ASN A 500 -3.44 19.56 24.30
C ASN A 500 -2.09 19.14 23.70
N ASN A 501 -1.55 18.00 24.13
CA ASN A 501 -0.27 17.51 23.63
C ASN A 501 -0.27 17.16 22.13
N ASN A 502 -1.42 16.80 21.53
CA ASN A 502 -1.50 16.53 20.09
C ASN A 502 -1.30 17.82 19.28
N ILE A 503 -1.98 18.90 19.68
CA ILE A 503 -1.84 20.20 19.03
C ILE A 503 -0.44 20.80 19.29
N LYS A 504 0.07 20.70 20.52
CA LYS A 504 1.43 21.12 20.87
C LYS A 504 2.50 20.47 19.98
N ARG A 505 2.44 19.15 19.80
CA ARG A 505 3.35 18.41 18.90
C ARG A 505 3.27 18.92 17.46
N LYS A 506 2.07 19.23 16.96
CA LYS A 506 1.90 19.84 15.63
C LYS A 506 2.50 21.25 15.56
N ILE A 507 2.32 22.07 16.59
CA ILE A 507 2.94 23.40 16.64
C ILE A 507 4.47 23.28 16.63
N ASN A 508 5.06 22.38 17.42
CA ASN A 508 6.50 22.12 17.42
C ASN A 508 6.99 21.76 16.00
N LEU A 509 6.26 20.89 15.28
CA LEU A 509 6.57 20.58 13.87
C LEU A 509 6.45 21.80 12.95
N TRP A 510 5.39 22.60 13.10
CA TRP A 510 5.16 23.75 12.24
C TRP A 510 6.34 24.73 12.30
N PHE A 511 6.76 25.11 13.51
CA PHE A 511 7.86 26.04 13.70
C PHE A 511 9.22 25.45 13.32
N SER A 512 9.45 24.18 13.60
CA SER A 512 10.77 23.56 13.33
C SER A 512 11.01 23.25 11.86
N LEU A 513 9.95 22.99 11.07
CA LEU A 513 10.08 22.49 9.70
C LEU A 513 9.75 23.53 8.62
N GLN A 514 9.24 24.71 8.98
CA GLN A 514 8.82 25.71 8.00
C GLN A 514 9.96 26.14 7.06
N GLY A 515 11.19 26.23 7.58
CA GLY A 515 12.38 26.56 6.79
C GLY A 515 12.73 25.52 5.73
N MET A 516 12.30 24.26 5.88
CA MET A 516 12.59 23.20 4.89
C MET A 516 11.91 23.44 3.54
N PHE A 517 10.82 24.21 3.52
CA PHE A 517 9.97 24.39 2.33
C PHE A 517 10.04 25.81 1.76
N ASN A 518 10.85 26.69 2.35
CA ASN A 518 11.07 28.06 1.88
C ASN A 518 12.44 28.17 1.20
N HIS A 519 12.45 28.16 -0.13
CA HIS A 519 13.69 28.24 -0.92
C HIS A 519 14.23 29.68 -1.10
N LEU A 520 13.48 30.70 -0.65
CA LEU A 520 13.79 32.12 -0.91
C LEU A 520 14.29 32.87 0.31
N ASP A 521 14.23 32.28 1.50
CA ASP A 521 14.58 32.97 2.75
C ASP A 521 15.45 32.07 3.63
N ASN A 522 16.76 32.32 3.60
CA ASN A 522 17.75 31.70 4.49
C ASN A 522 17.70 32.29 5.91
N LYS A 523 16.72 33.15 6.21
CA LYS A 523 16.51 33.65 7.56
C LYS A 523 16.01 32.52 8.44
N ASN A 524 16.88 32.07 9.35
CA ASN A 524 16.48 31.48 10.63
C ASN A 524 15.25 32.24 11.11
N MET A 525 14.11 31.56 11.23
CA MET A 525 12.84 32.22 11.55
C MET A 525 13.02 33.12 12.77
N GLU A 526 12.80 34.42 12.59
CA GLU A 526 13.34 35.49 13.44
C GLU A 526 12.87 35.48 14.90
N LYS A 527 11.91 34.61 15.30
CA LYS A 527 11.55 34.35 16.71
C LYS A 527 11.10 32.91 16.92
N ASN A 528 11.78 32.15 17.79
CA ASN A 528 11.25 30.86 18.24
C ASN A 528 10.12 31.05 19.28
N VAL A 529 9.28 30.04 19.50
CA VAL A 529 8.15 30.11 20.45
C VAL A 529 8.61 30.42 21.88
N THR A 530 9.81 29.99 22.27
CA THR A 530 10.39 30.27 23.59
C THR A 530 10.71 31.76 23.76
N GLU A 531 11.32 32.39 22.77
CA GLU A 531 11.61 33.83 22.75
C GLU A 531 10.34 34.67 22.79
N LEU A 532 9.30 34.26 22.04
CA LEU A 532 7.98 34.90 22.12
C LEU A 532 7.40 34.78 23.52
N ARG A 533 7.44 33.60 24.13
CA ARG A 533 6.94 33.39 25.50
C ARG A 533 7.69 34.25 26.51
N ASP A 534 9.02 34.32 26.42
CA ASP A 534 9.85 35.11 27.33
C ASP A 534 9.55 36.60 27.17
N ARG A 535 9.39 37.06 25.93
CA ARG A 535 8.98 38.44 25.65
C ARG A 535 7.60 38.77 26.20
N ILE A 536 6.62 37.88 26.00
CA ILE A 536 5.26 38.07 26.53
C ILE A 536 5.22 37.98 28.06
N ARG A 537 6.12 37.20 28.68
CA ARG A 537 6.32 37.22 30.14
C ARG A 537 6.79 38.58 30.62
N ASP A 538 7.73 39.22 29.93
CA ASP A 538 8.20 40.57 30.29
C ASP A 538 7.08 41.61 30.14
N VAL A 539 6.26 41.51 29.10
CA VAL A 539 5.06 42.35 28.91
C VAL A 539 4.07 42.16 30.06
N ALA A 540 3.72 40.92 30.39
CA ALA A 540 2.83 40.61 31.51
C ALA A 540 3.37 41.09 32.87
N ASN A 541 4.71 41.15 33.02
CA ASN A 541 5.38 41.69 34.20
C ASN A 541 5.54 43.22 34.18
N GLY A 542 5.12 43.91 33.11
CA GLY A 542 5.24 45.36 32.97
C GLY A 542 6.68 45.83 32.70
N LYS A 543 7.56 44.95 32.21
CA LYS A 543 8.95 45.24 31.88
C LYS A 543 9.15 45.61 30.41
N ALA A 544 8.15 45.34 29.56
CA ALA A 544 8.20 45.54 28.12
C ALA A 544 6.81 45.86 27.56
N THR A 545 6.77 46.33 26.32
CA THR A 545 5.57 46.51 25.49
C THR A 545 5.65 45.65 24.24
N LEU A 546 4.49 45.39 23.61
CA LEU A 546 4.41 44.65 22.34
C LEU A 546 5.00 45.47 21.20
N ASN A 547 5.94 44.90 20.44
CA ASN A 547 6.66 45.64 19.38
C ASN A 547 6.45 45.08 17.96
N SER A 548 5.77 43.95 17.82
CA SER A 548 5.63 43.24 16.54
C SER A 548 4.31 42.50 16.41
N SER A 549 3.94 42.22 15.17
CA SER A 549 2.72 41.50 14.81
C SER A 549 2.70 40.07 15.37
N GLU A 550 3.86 39.42 15.43
CA GLU A 550 4.05 38.09 15.99
C GLU A 550 3.86 38.08 17.51
N GLU A 551 4.41 39.08 18.20
CA GLU A 551 4.20 39.29 19.64
C GLU A 551 2.72 39.54 19.95
N LEU A 552 2.05 40.40 19.16
CA LEU A 552 0.61 40.63 19.29
C LEU A 552 -0.18 39.32 19.17
N ALA A 553 0.07 38.55 18.10
CA ALA A 553 -0.66 37.31 17.84
C ALA A 553 -0.44 36.30 18.98
N PHE A 554 0.80 36.13 19.44
CA PHE A 554 1.12 35.24 20.55
C PHE A 554 0.47 35.68 21.87
N ALA A 555 0.54 36.98 22.20
CA ALA A 555 -0.10 37.57 23.37
C ALA A 555 -1.61 37.37 23.35
N ALA A 556 -2.26 37.60 22.21
CA ALA A 556 -3.68 37.34 22.01
C ALA A 556 -4.02 35.87 22.25
N GLY A 557 -3.20 34.93 21.78
CA GLY A 557 -3.40 33.50 22.04
C GLY A 557 -3.30 33.12 23.52
N GLN A 558 -2.31 33.68 24.23
CA GLN A 558 -2.14 33.48 25.68
C GLN A 558 -3.34 34.00 26.48
N LEU A 559 -3.87 35.17 26.07
CA LEU A 559 -5.06 35.77 26.65
C LEU A 559 -6.32 34.93 26.39
N VAL A 560 -6.51 34.47 25.16
CA VAL A 560 -7.64 33.59 24.78
C VAL A 560 -7.59 32.26 25.53
N SER A 561 -6.41 31.64 25.66
CA SER A 561 -6.24 30.41 26.45
C SER A 561 -6.69 30.62 27.90
N PHE A 562 -6.24 31.71 28.52
CA PHE A 562 -6.65 32.06 29.89
C PHE A 562 -8.16 32.31 30.02
N ILE A 563 -8.78 32.99 29.05
CA ILE A 563 -10.21 33.27 29.04
C ILE A 563 -11.02 31.98 28.90
N ILE A 564 -10.65 31.09 27.99
CA ILE A 564 -11.34 29.81 27.79
C ILE A 564 -11.30 28.94 29.06
N ASP A 565 -10.21 28.98 29.82
CA ASP A 565 -10.10 28.26 31.09
C ASP A 565 -11.17 28.69 32.11
N ARG A 566 -11.68 29.93 32.04
CA ARG A 566 -12.73 30.49 32.91
C ARG A 566 -14.13 30.00 32.61
N SER A 567 -14.33 29.34 31.47
CA SER A 567 -15.65 28.79 31.16
C SER A 567 -16.02 27.69 32.15
N GLU A 568 -17.19 27.78 32.78
CA GLU A 568 -17.72 26.72 33.66
C GLU A 568 -18.52 25.63 32.90
N ALA A 569 -18.49 25.65 31.56
CA ALA A 569 -19.22 24.69 30.75
C ALA A 569 -18.80 23.24 31.08
N LYS A 570 -19.78 22.36 31.31
CA LYS A 570 -19.53 20.95 31.68
C LYS A 570 -18.73 20.17 30.61
N ASN A 571 -18.90 20.52 29.33
CA ASN A 571 -18.24 19.89 28.20
C ASN A 571 -17.49 20.92 27.35
N LYS A 572 -16.39 21.50 27.89
CA LYS A 572 -15.56 22.45 27.14
C LYS A 572 -14.88 21.77 25.96
N THR A 573 -14.97 22.34 24.77
CA THR A 573 -14.29 21.83 23.58
C THR A 573 -13.35 22.88 23.02
N TYR A 574 -12.35 22.45 22.27
CA TYR A 574 -11.44 23.39 21.61
C TYR A 574 -12.14 24.24 20.53
N ALA A 575 -13.36 23.88 20.09
CA ALA A 575 -14.18 24.67 19.17
C ALA A 575 -14.48 26.08 19.69
N MET A 576 -14.31 26.33 21.00
CA MET A 576 -14.35 27.68 21.59
C MET A 576 -13.28 28.64 21.01
N LEU A 577 -12.26 28.11 20.32
CA LEU A 577 -11.28 28.91 19.58
C LEU A 577 -11.79 29.43 18.22
N GLU A 578 -12.85 28.85 17.66
CA GLU A 578 -13.33 29.18 16.31
C GLU A 578 -13.71 30.66 16.09
N PRO A 579 -14.39 31.35 17.03
CA PRO A 579 -14.72 32.77 16.86
C PRO A 579 -13.49 33.64 16.62
N TYR A 580 -12.36 33.31 17.27
CA TYR A 580 -11.09 34.01 17.13
C TYR A 580 -10.36 33.63 15.83
N LEU A 581 -10.35 32.34 15.47
CA LEU A 581 -9.69 31.84 14.26
C LEU A 581 -10.32 32.36 12.95
N GLN A 582 -11.58 32.78 13.00
CA GLN A 582 -12.30 33.34 11.85
C GLN A 582 -12.00 34.82 11.61
N LYS A 583 -11.35 35.52 12.55
CA LYS A 583 -11.09 36.96 12.42
C LYS A 583 -9.96 37.23 11.44
N SER A 584 -10.19 38.17 10.53
CA SER A 584 -9.27 38.46 9.43
C SER A 584 -8.20 39.50 9.80
N THR A 585 -8.50 40.38 10.75
CA THR A 585 -7.65 41.50 11.16
C THR A 585 -7.51 41.60 12.68
N SER A 586 -6.45 42.27 13.15
CA SER A 586 -6.21 42.48 14.60
C SER A 586 -7.36 43.20 15.31
N PRO A 587 -8.01 44.26 14.76
CA PRO A 587 -9.17 44.88 15.43
C PRO A 587 -10.33 43.91 15.63
N GLN A 588 -10.65 43.10 14.62
CA GLN A 588 -11.72 42.09 14.74
C GLN A 588 -11.41 41.04 15.81
N LEU A 589 -10.13 40.67 15.96
CA LEU A 589 -9.69 39.75 17.00
C LEU A 589 -9.77 40.40 18.39
N GLN A 590 -9.34 41.65 18.51
CA GLN A 590 -9.41 42.43 19.75
C GLN A 590 -10.86 42.60 20.22
N ASP A 591 -11.79 42.90 19.31
CA ASP A 591 -13.22 43.00 19.61
C ASP A 591 -13.79 41.69 20.16
N GLU A 592 -13.44 40.55 19.54
CA GLU A 592 -13.89 39.22 20.00
C GLU A 592 -13.32 38.87 21.38
N ILE A 593 -12.05 39.22 21.63
CA ILE A 593 -11.42 39.05 22.94
C ILE A 593 -12.13 39.92 23.98
N ALA A 594 -12.42 41.19 23.67
CA ALA A 594 -13.11 42.10 24.58
C ALA A 594 -14.52 41.59 24.93
N GLN A 595 -15.26 41.09 23.94
CA GLN A 595 -16.57 40.46 24.15
C GLN A 595 -16.45 39.23 25.08
N SER A 596 -15.47 38.38 24.86
CA SER A 596 -15.26 37.20 25.71
C SER A 596 -14.83 37.56 27.13
N ILE A 597 -14.00 38.58 27.31
CA ILE A 597 -13.70 39.11 28.66
C ILE A 597 -14.98 39.58 29.35
N ALA A 598 -15.88 40.28 28.65
CA ALA A 598 -17.14 40.74 29.21
C ALA A 598 -18.05 39.58 29.66
N ILE A 599 -18.02 38.45 28.94
CA ILE A 599 -18.75 37.22 29.29
C ILE A 599 -18.17 36.58 30.57
N TYR A 600 -16.84 36.43 30.64
CA TYR A 600 -16.17 35.68 31.71
C TYR A 600 -15.68 36.55 32.89
N LYS A 601 -15.98 37.85 32.89
CA LYS A 601 -15.51 38.82 33.90
C LYS A 601 -15.76 38.43 35.35
N HIS A 602 -16.80 37.63 35.62
CA HIS A 602 -17.17 37.21 36.97
C HIS A 602 -16.15 36.25 37.61
N ASP A 603 -15.37 35.51 36.80
CA ASP A 603 -14.33 34.58 37.28
C ASP A 603 -12.90 35.12 37.08
N ILE A 604 -12.78 36.35 36.55
CA ILE A 604 -11.49 37.02 36.40
C ILE A 604 -11.24 37.87 37.64
N ARG A 605 -10.31 37.41 38.50
CA ARG A 605 -9.88 38.17 39.67
C ARG A 605 -9.05 39.38 39.23
N VAL A 606 -9.55 40.57 39.52
CA VAL A 606 -8.85 41.83 39.29
C VAL A 606 -8.07 42.18 40.55
N ASN A 607 -6.79 42.51 40.41
CA ASN A 607 -6.00 43.03 41.52
C ASN A 607 -6.44 44.48 41.81
N ASP A 608 -6.61 44.86 43.08
CA ASP A 608 -6.98 46.23 43.49
C ASP A 608 -6.05 47.30 42.91
N GLN A 609 -4.78 46.95 42.64
CA GLN A 609 -3.81 47.85 42.01
C GLN A 609 -3.83 47.83 40.47
N ARG A 610 -4.67 47.01 39.82
CA ARG A 610 -4.71 46.75 38.35
C ARG A 610 -3.34 46.42 37.74
N LYS A 611 -2.45 45.84 38.53
CA LYS A 611 -1.06 45.47 38.17
C LYS A 611 -0.88 43.97 37.93
N GLY A 612 -1.97 43.21 37.81
CA GLY A 612 -1.89 41.78 37.53
C GLY A 612 -1.40 41.50 36.10
N LYS A 613 -0.89 40.27 35.92
CA LYS A 613 -0.36 39.80 34.63
C LYS A 613 -1.44 39.81 33.54
N PHE A 614 -2.68 39.48 33.89
CA PHE A 614 -3.83 39.52 33.00
C PHE A 614 -4.11 40.95 32.53
N GLU A 615 -4.25 41.91 33.46
CA GLU A 615 -4.63 43.29 33.15
C GLU A 615 -3.60 43.97 32.23
N ARG A 616 -2.31 43.73 32.49
CA ARG A 616 -1.22 44.27 31.65
C ARG A 616 -1.24 43.66 30.25
N LEU A 617 -1.33 42.34 30.16
CA LEU A 617 -1.35 41.66 28.87
C LEU A 617 -2.59 42.02 28.06
N ALA A 618 -3.76 42.12 28.70
CA ALA A 618 -5.00 42.55 28.08
C ALA A 618 -4.92 44.00 27.60
N SER A 619 -4.38 44.91 28.41
CA SER A 619 -4.18 46.31 28.03
C SER A 619 -3.31 46.44 26.77
N GLU A 620 -2.16 45.78 26.74
CA GLU A 620 -1.23 45.82 25.60
C GLU A 620 -1.85 45.18 24.35
N THR A 621 -2.52 44.04 24.50
CA THR A 621 -3.13 43.32 23.37
C THR A 621 -4.30 44.09 22.76
N LEU A 622 -5.19 44.64 23.59
CA LEU A 622 -6.40 45.34 23.14
C LEU A 622 -6.12 46.76 22.64
N ALA A 623 -5.06 47.41 23.13
CA ALA A 623 -4.67 48.75 22.70
C ALA A 623 -3.65 48.78 21.54
N TYR A 624 -3.25 47.62 21.01
CA TYR A 624 -2.29 47.55 19.92
C TYR A 624 -2.87 48.18 18.65
N GLY A 625 -2.37 49.37 18.29
CA GLY A 625 -2.99 50.24 17.29
C GLY A 625 -2.77 49.86 15.83
N ASN A 626 -1.87 48.92 15.51
CA ASN A 626 -1.63 48.53 14.13
C ASN A 626 -2.70 47.55 13.64
N ASN A 627 -3.26 47.84 12.46
CA ASN A 627 -4.16 46.91 11.76
C ASN A 627 -3.35 45.86 10.99
N VAL A 628 -3.37 44.62 11.48
CA VAL A 628 -2.56 43.52 10.96
C VAL A 628 -3.45 42.41 10.41
N LYS A 629 -3.06 41.80 9.30
CA LYS A 629 -3.73 40.61 8.76
C LYS A 629 -3.43 39.39 9.63
N MET A 630 -4.46 38.83 10.26
CA MET A 630 -4.27 37.72 11.22
C MET A 630 -4.02 36.37 10.55
N LYS A 631 -4.47 36.19 9.30
CA LYS A 631 -4.36 34.91 8.59
C LYS A 631 -2.91 34.40 8.49
N THR A 632 -1.94 35.29 8.27
CA THR A 632 -0.50 34.96 8.20
C THR A 632 0.12 34.74 9.57
N LEU A 633 -0.58 35.10 10.65
CA LEU A 633 -0.09 35.06 12.03
C LEU A 633 -0.78 33.98 12.87
N LEU A 634 -1.71 33.21 12.27
CA LEU A 634 -2.46 32.16 12.97
C LEU A 634 -1.55 31.14 13.66
N LYS A 635 -0.37 30.83 13.10
CA LYS A 635 0.62 29.96 13.73
C LYS A 635 1.12 30.50 15.08
N PHE A 636 1.35 31.81 15.19
CA PHE A 636 1.80 32.47 16.42
C PHE A 636 0.66 32.57 17.43
N PHE A 637 -0.55 32.88 16.97
CA PHE A 637 -1.75 32.85 17.81
C PHE A 637 -1.98 31.47 18.43
N LEU A 638 -1.96 30.42 17.60
CA LEU A 638 -2.09 29.04 18.08
C LEU A 638 -0.94 28.65 19.03
N ALA A 639 0.30 29.02 18.72
CA ALA A 639 1.42 28.82 19.64
C ALA A 639 1.18 29.51 20.98
N GLY A 640 0.61 30.72 21.00
CA GLY A 640 0.18 31.42 22.20
C GLY A 640 -0.89 30.65 22.97
N CYS A 641 -1.91 30.10 22.29
CA CYS A 641 -2.98 29.34 22.94
C CYS A 641 -2.51 28.04 23.60
N PHE A 642 -1.45 27.42 23.07
CA PHE A 642 -1.00 26.09 23.48
C PHE A 642 0.37 26.07 24.17
N SER A 643 1.01 27.20 24.36
CA SER A 643 2.20 27.33 25.22
C SER A 643 1.79 27.55 26.68
N PRO A 644 2.62 27.18 27.67
CA PRO A 644 2.33 27.49 29.08
C PRO A 644 1.99 28.97 29.26
N CYS A 645 0.82 29.23 29.84
CA CYS A 645 0.28 30.57 29.91
C CYS A 645 0.98 31.41 31.00
N VAL A 646 1.62 32.51 30.58
CA VAL A 646 2.42 33.37 31.47
C VAL A 646 1.60 34.04 32.58
N ILE A 647 0.28 34.15 32.39
CA ILE A 647 -0.64 34.71 33.38
C ILE A 647 -0.70 33.84 34.65
N TYR A 648 -0.49 32.52 34.51
CA TYR A 648 -0.49 31.57 35.63
C TYR A 648 0.85 31.47 36.37
N GLU A 649 1.92 32.05 35.82
CA GLU A 649 3.24 31.96 36.45
C GLU A 649 3.24 32.75 37.77
N THR A 650 3.73 32.16 38.85
CA THR A 650 3.96 32.87 40.11
C THR A 650 5.33 33.55 40.08
N ASN A 651 5.41 34.78 40.61
CA ASN A 651 6.70 35.43 40.82
C ASN A 651 7.36 34.78 42.03
N ASN A 652 8.16 33.72 41.83
CA ASN A 652 9.02 33.20 42.89
C ASN A 652 10.21 34.17 43.08
N ASN A 653 9.94 35.28 43.77
CA ASN A 653 10.95 36.05 44.48
C ASN A 653 10.47 36.15 45.93
N THR A 654 10.79 35.12 46.71
CA THR A 654 10.88 35.25 48.16
C THR A 654 12.01 34.31 48.59
N THR A 655 13.18 34.93 48.76
CA THR A 655 14.28 34.55 49.63
C THR A 655 13.99 33.40 50.59
N ASN A 656 14.77 32.33 50.50
CA ASN A 656 15.23 31.61 51.68
C ASN A 656 16.75 31.78 51.76
N LYS A 657 17.17 32.54 52.77
CA LYS A 657 18.46 32.34 53.43
C LYS A 657 18.48 30.98 54.11
#